data_AF-A0A7X8GTX7-F1
#
_entry.id   AF-A0A7X8GTX7-F1
#
_cell.length_a   1.000
_cell.length_b   1.000
_cell.length_c   1.000
_cell.angle_alpha   90.00
_cell.angle_beta   90.00
_cell.angle_gamma   90.00
#
_symmetry.space_group_name_H-M   'P 1'
#
loop_
_entity.id
_entity.type
_entity.pdbx_description
1 polymer ?
#
loop_
_entity_poly.entity_id
_entity_poly.type
_entity_poly.pdbx_seq_one_letter_code
_entity_poly.pdbx_strand_id
1 'polypeptide(L)'
;MATLQKIRDRGALLVIVVGVALLAFVLGDLLTSGSTFLGRARDKAFVVNGEVITTQQYADKITEFEEFQKMVSGQTSLDENMTSQIREAVFQQIVRERLLGDQAKKLGLVVSKAEINDLVHGEAISPILQQLPFFVDPETGVFSRSALIEFLNVINIPSPNPQEQALVDQYKSLWLFIEDMVRTQRLEEKYITLLSNAVVINDVEAKTHFDLSQQNADMVIAMQSYFTVPDSLVSVTGKEIKAYYDAHKESYRLEAPLVKLSYFMKEIVPSDEDFAEVEAESHVAYEQLQNATNPAVVVADYSETPYRDVYLGETLFTPSQLDFARSASINEMYGPVREEDSFQVFKLIDRVTAPDSVRLLMMGVPAPTTVGQDSLVTQFVDSIYNVIREGESFSRVANELNPASNGGDVGWAREIDLISFGADAVRTIFNAPVGEPIKITVPGQQLILQVEEKTRPVAKYKLAVIDMPVLPSEKTSNNIDNELNQFVAMDNVGAEFSELASERGYMVMPNMSFSANDFSLAQVPNSRQVITWAANEKKMGTVRKFDLTNLRIVARVDQVIPAGTTPLSEVSESIRMQLINQKKAEHIINDLKESNLSSIDAYASVMNTTADTVQFVNFNTRNITGIGFEPMLNAVSAFAPLHTVVGPVKGNMGVYVAEVATRTEGTESYNAEEQKLEMMNNNAYRLQMQSIEVLKNRLGVEDNRFRFF
;
A
#
# COMPACT_ATOMS: atom_id res chain seq x y z
N MET A 1 -76.60 1.74 -41.00
CA MET A 1 -76.55 0.48 -40.25
C MET A 1 -75.85 -0.61 -41.08
N ALA A 2 -74.54 -0.53 -41.29
CA ALA A 2 -73.77 -1.54 -42.05
C ALA A 2 -72.36 -1.83 -41.48
N THR A 3 -71.94 -1.10 -40.44
CA THR A 3 -70.64 -1.28 -39.78
C THR A 3 -70.73 -2.13 -38.50
N LEU A 4 -71.83 -2.05 -37.74
CA LEU A 4 -72.04 -2.84 -36.52
C LEU A 4 -72.27 -4.35 -36.77
N GLN A 5 -72.76 -4.73 -37.95
CA GLN A 5 -73.03 -6.14 -38.27
C GLN A 5 -71.76 -6.90 -38.71
N LYS A 6 -70.78 -6.20 -39.32
CA LYS A 6 -69.46 -6.77 -39.68
C LYS A 6 -68.57 -7.05 -38.46
N ILE A 7 -68.81 -6.41 -37.31
CA ILE A 7 -68.10 -6.68 -36.05
C ILE A 7 -68.63 -7.95 -35.38
N ARG A 8 -69.94 -8.24 -35.50
CA ARG A 8 -70.56 -9.43 -34.91
C ARG A 8 -70.12 -10.74 -35.57
N ASP A 9 -69.92 -10.74 -36.89
CA ASP A 9 -69.48 -11.93 -37.64
C ASP A 9 -67.98 -12.25 -37.47
N ARG A 10 -67.20 -11.35 -36.86
CA ARG A 10 -65.78 -11.58 -36.52
C ARG A 10 -65.53 -11.73 -35.02
N GLY A 11 -66.57 -11.84 -34.20
CA GLY A 11 -66.46 -11.98 -32.74
C GLY A 11 -65.60 -13.17 -32.30
N ALA A 12 -65.68 -14.31 -33.00
CA ALA A 12 -64.84 -15.47 -32.74
C ALA A 12 -63.35 -15.20 -33.07
N LEU A 13 -63.06 -14.48 -34.15
CA LEU A 13 -61.70 -14.08 -34.52
C LEU A 13 -61.12 -13.08 -33.53
N LEU A 14 -61.95 -12.15 -33.02
CA LEU A 14 -61.58 -11.13 -32.05
C LEU A 14 -61.26 -11.77 -30.68
N VAL A 15 -62.04 -12.76 -30.25
CA VAL A 15 -61.78 -13.55 -29.03
C VAL A 15 -60.49 -14.36 -29.15
N ILE A 16 -60.20 -14.94 -30.33
CA ILE A 16 -58.93 -15.66 -30.57
C ILE A 16 -57.74 -14.71 -30.56
N VAL A 17 -57.84 -13.54 -31.20
CA VAL A 17 -56.75 -12.54 -31.22
C VAL A 17 -56.50 -11.97 -29.83
N VAL A 18 -57.55 -11.67 -29.06
CA VAL A 18 -57.41 -11.22 -27.67
C VAL A 18 -56.89 -12.33 -26.77
N GLY A 19 -57.31 -13.58 -26.98
CA GLY A 19 -56.79 -14.75 -26.27
C GLY A 19 -55.32 -15.01 -26.55
N VAL A 20 -54.88 -14.92 -27.81
CA VAL A 20 -53.45 -15.03 -28.20
C VAL A 20 -52.64 -13.84 -27.70
N ALA A 21 -53.19 -12.63 -27.70
CA ALA A 21 -52.52 -11.45 -27.14
C ALA A 21 -52.36 -11.56 -25.61
N LEU A 22 -53.37 -12.06 -24.89
CA LEU A 22 -53.27 -12.32 -23.45
C LEU A 22 -52.31 -13.49 -23.14
N LEU A 23 -52.29 -14.54 -23.97
CA LEU A 23 -51.37 -15.66 -23.81
C LEU A 23 -49.92 -15.25 -24.13
N ALA A 24 -49.71 -14.39 -25.13
CA ALA A 24 -48.41 -13.79 -25.45
C ALA A 24 -47.97 -12.75 -24.41
N PHE A 25 -48.91 -12.05 -23.78
CA PHE A 25 -48.63 -11.16 -22.64
C PHE A 25 -48.21 -11.96 -21.41
N VAL A 26 -48.93 -13.03 -21.06
CA VAL A 26 -48.59 -13.90 -19.91
C VAL A 26 -47.30 -14.70 -20.15
N LEU A 27 -47.05 -15.19 -21.37
CA LEU A 27 -45.79 -15.87 -21.73
C LEU A 27 -44.62 -14.89 -21.90
N GLY A 28 -44.88 -13.68 -22.40
CA GLY A 28 -43.90 -12.60 -22.45
C GLY A 28 -43.45 -12.17 -21.06
N ASP A 29 -44.40 -12.07 -20.12
CA ASP A 29 -44.14 -11.73 -18.71
C ASP A 29 -43.42 -12.86 -17.95
N LEU A 30 -43.67 -14.12 -18.32
CA LEU A 30 -42.91 -15.30 -17.83
C LEU A 30 -41.46 -15.34 -18.37
N LEU A 31 -41.22 -14.88 -19.60
CA LEU A 31 -39.88 -14.81 -20.20
C LEU A 31 -39.07 -13.59 -19.70
N THR A 32 -39.70 -12.46 -19.39
CA THR A 32 -39.06 -11.29 -18.74
C THR A 32 -38.87 -11.49 -17.23
N SER A 33 -39.72 -12.28 -16.57
CA SER A 33 -39.47 -12.73 -15.19
C SER A 33 -38.28 -13.70 -15.13
N GLY A 34 -38.06 -14.50 -16.18
CA GLY A 34 -36.89 -15.35 -16.35
C GLY A 34 -35.58 -14.58 -16.53
N SER A 35 -35.59 -13.43 -17.24
CA SER A 35 -34.39 -12.57 -17.37
C SER A 35 -34.05 -11.82 -16.08
N THR A 36 -35.04 -11.49 -15.25
CA THR A 36 -34.83 -10.87 -13.92
C THR A 36 -34.30 -11.88 -12.90
N PHE A 37 -34.74 -13.15 -12.98
CA PHE A 37 -34.17 -14.25 -12.19
C PHE A 37 -32.77 -14.65 -12.66
N LEU A 38 -32.50 -14.64 -13.98
CA LEU A 38 -31.19 -14.93 -14.56
C LEU A 38 -30.17 -13.79 -14.33
N GLY A 39 -30.65 -12.53 -14.27
CA GLY A 39 -29.86 -11.36 -13.87
C GLY A 39 -29.43 -11.43 -12.40
N ARG A 40 -30.36 -11.74 -11.49
CA ARG A 40 -30.04 -11.99 -10.06
C ARG A 40 -29.17 -13.22 -9.82
N ALA A 41 -29.25 -14.24 -10.68
CA ALA A 41 -28.35 -15.39 -10.62
C ALA A 41 -26.91 -15.07 -11.04
N ARG A 42 -26.71 -13.98 -11.80
CA ARG A 42 -25.40 -13.49 -12.25
C ARG A 42 -24.83 -12.36 -11.40
N ASP A 43 -25.67 -11.58 -10.72
CA ASP A 43 -25.26 -10.53 -9.79
C ASP A 43 -24.85 -11.13 -8.43
N LYS A 44 -23.65 -11.71 -8.40
CA LYS A 44 -23.04 -12.30 -7.21
C LYS A 44 -21.60 -11.84 -7.13
N ALA A 45 -21.33 -10.73 -6.43
CA ALA A 45 -19.96 -10.26 -6.21
C ALA A 45 -19.15 -11.34 -5.48
N PHE A 46 -19.74 -11.93 -4.43
CA PHE A 46 -19.19 -13.10 -3.76
C PHE A 46 -20.26 -13.79 -2.91
N VAL A 47 -19.97 -15.01 -2.44
CA VAL A 47 -20.84 -15.80 -1.56
C VAL A 47 -20.08 -16.13 -0.28
N VAL A 48 -20.70 -15.95 0.88
CA VAL A 48 -20.11 -16.28 2.18
C VAL A 48 -21.10 -17.13 2.96
N ASN A 49 -20.70 -18.34 3.35
CA ASN A 49 -21.58 -19.26 4.08
C ASN A 49 -22.96 -19.49 3.40
N GLY A 50 -22.97 -19.53 2.06
CA GLY A 50 -24.20 -19.67 1.26
C GLY A 50 -25.02 -18.38 1.09
N GLU A 51 -24.65 -17.29 1.76
CA GLU A 51 -25.28 -15.98 1.57
C GLU A 51 -24.63 -15.22 0.41
N VAL A 52 -25.45 -14.71 -0.51
CA VAL A 52 -24.98 -13.95 -1.67
C VAL A 52 -24.83 -12.47 -1.30
N ILE A 53 -23.68 -11.90 -1.62
CA ILE A 53 -23.45 -10.46 -1.64
C ILE A 53 -23.49 -9.98 -3.09
N THR A 54 -24.39 -9.04 -3.40
CA THR A 54 -24.55 -8.49 -4.76
C THR A 54 -23.45 -7.47 -5.08
N THR A 55 -23.24 -7.15 -6.35
CA THR A 55 -22.29 -6.11 -6.76
C THR A 55 -22.66 -4.75 -6.20
N GLN A 56 -23.96 -4.44 -6.11
CA GLN A 56 -24.44 -3.19 -5.54
C GLN A 56 -24.11 -3.10 -4.04
N GLN A 57 -24.43 -4.15 -3.26
CA GLN A 57 -24.16 -4.15 -1.81
C GLN A 57 -22.67 -3.96 -1.50
N TYR A 58 -21.82 -4.59 -2.30
CA TYR A 58 -20.38 -4.45 -2.16
C TYR A 58 -19.90 -3.05 -2.58
N ALA A 59 -20.40 -2.51 -3.69
CA ALA A 59 -20.08 -1.15 -4.15
C ALA A 59 -20.54 -0.06 -3.15
N ASP A 60 -21.70 -0.25 -2.52
CA ASP A 60 -22.20 0.66 -1.48
C ASP A 60 -21.23 0.69 -0.28
N LYS A 61 -20.74 -0.48 0.15
CA LYS A 61 -19.75 -0.59 1.24
C LYS A 61 -18.37 -0.04 0.88
N ILE A 62 -17.95 -0.20 -0.38
CA ILE A 62 -16.74 0.45 -0.90
C ILE A 62 -16.89 1.97 -0.81
N THR A 63 -18.01 2.50 -1.29
CA THR A 63 -18.28 3.95 -1.29
C THR A 63 -18.27 4.51 0.12
N GLU A 64 -18.91 3.84 1.08
CA GLU A 64 -18.91 4.19 2.50
C GLU A 64 -17.48 4.27 3.07
N PHE A 65 -16.63 3.28 2.74
CA PHE A 65 -15.24 3.24 3.20
C PHE A 65 -14.37 4.31 2.49
N GLU A 66 -14.57 4.55 1.20
CA GLU A 66 -13.88 5.61 0.46
C GLU A 66 -14.20 7.00 1.03
N GLU A 67 -15.47 7.27 1.35
CA GLU A 67 -15.90 8.51 1.99
C GLU A 67 -15.26 8.68 3.38
N PHE A 68 -15.23 7.61 4.17
CA PHE A 68 -14.51 7.57 5.44
C PHE A 68 -13.02 7.92 5.25
N GLN A 69 -12.33 7.30 4.29
CA GLN A 69 -10.91 7.54 4.04
C GLN A 69 -10.62 8.97 3.54
N LYS A 70 -11.45 9.52 2.66
CA LYS A 70 -11.35 10.92 2.20
C LYS A 70 -11.48 11.88 3.39
N MET A 71 -12.43 11.62 4.29
CA MET A 71 -12.64 12.46 5.46
C MET A 71 -11.48 12.38 6.46
N VAL A 72 -10.96 11.17 6.71
CA VAL A 72 -9.82 10.95 7.63
C VAL A 72 -8.53 11.57 7.08
N SER A 73 -8.28 11.45 5.77
CA SER A 73 -7.06 11.95 5.12
C SER A 73 -7.12 13.43 4.72
N GLY A 74 -8.30 14.04 4.71
CA GLY A 74 -8.51 15.39 4.18
C GLY A 74 -8.41 15.48 2.65
N GLN A 75 -8.37 14.36 1.94
CA GLN A 75 -8.27 14.30 0.49
C GLN A 75 -9.64 14.37 -0.19
N THR A 76 -9.71 15.04 -1.35
CA THR A 76 -10.94 15.13 -2.15
C THR A 76 -11.11 13.95 -3.11
N SER A 77 -10.02 13.26 -3.46
CA SER A 77 -10.00 12.06 -4.30
C SER A 77 -8.99 11.05 -3.75
N LEU A 78 -9.20 9.78 -4.09
CA LEU A 78 -8.29 8.68 -3.76
C LEU A 78 -7.69 8.18 -5.08
N ASP A 79 -6.42 7.76 -5.04
CA ASP A 79 -5.81 7.10 -6.18
C ASP A 79 -6.33 5.65 -6.37
N GLU A 80 -6.05 5.05 -7.53
CA GLU A 80 -6.55 3.72 -7.89
C GLU A 80 -5.96 2.61 -6.99
N ASN A 81 -4.73 2.78 -6.49
CA ASN A 81 -4.11 1.81 -5.59
C ASN A 81 -4.83 1.81 -4.23
N MET A 82 -5.08 2.99 -3.67
CA MET A 82 -5.85 3.17 -2.44
C MET A 82 -7.27 2.63 -2.62
N THR A 83 -7.92 2.96 -3.73
CA THR A 83 -9.26 2.44 -4.07
C THR A 83 -9.27 0.91 -4.12
N SER A 84 -8.26 0.31 -4.76
CA SER A 84 -8.11 -1.15 -4.83
C SER A 84 -7.89 -1.81 -3.46
N GLN A 85 -7.08 -1.20 -2.60
CA GLN A 85 -6.88 -1.65 -1.22
C GLN A 85 -8.18 -1.57 -0.41
N ILE A 86 -8.96 -0.50 -0.58
CA ILE A 86 -10.27 -0.34 0.08
C ILE A 86 -11.22 -1.45 -0.35
N ARG A 87 -11.30 -1.77 -1.64
CA ARG A 87 -12.11 -2.90 -2.13
C ARG A 87 -11.77 -4.19 -1.39
N GLU A 88 -10.48 -4.53 -1.28
CA GLU A 88 -10.07 -5.73 -0.57
C GLU A 88 -10.35 -5.70 0.93
N ALA A 89 -10.12 -4.56 1.58
CA ALA A 89 -10.44 -4.38 2.99
C ALA A 89 -11.94 -4.62 3.26
N VAL A 90 -12.81 -4.02 2.43
CA VAL A 90 -14.27 -4.19 2.52
C VAL A 90 -14.68 -5.64 2.29
N PHE A 91 -14.07 -6.34 1.32
CA PHE A 91 -14.35 -7.75 1.10
C PHE A 91 -13.96 -8.60 2.31
N GLN A 92 -12.73 -8.46 2.82
CA GLN A 92 -12.29 -9.22 3.99
C GLN A 92 -13.13 -8.91 5.22
N GLN A 93 -13.58 -7.66 5.39
CA GLN A 93 -14.48 -7.25 6.46
C GLN A 93 -15.83 -7.96 6.33
N ILE A 94 -16.49 -7.91 5.16
CA ILE A 94 -17.79 -8.56 4.96
C ILE A 94 -17.67 -10.08 5.14
N VAL A 95 -16.62 -10.70 4.59
CA VAL A 95 -16.37 -12.14 4.76
C VAL A 95 -16.23 -12.48 6.23
N ARG A 96 -15.43 -11.73 6.97
CA ARG A 96 -15.22 -11.93 8.41
C ARG A 96 -16.50 -11.72 9.21
N GLU A 97 -17.23 -10.65 8.95
CA GLU A 97 -18.50 -10.32 9.60
C GLU A 97 -19.51 -11.46 9.42
N ARG A 98 -19.66 -11.99 8.21
CA ARG A 98 -20.60 -13.09 7.91
C ARG A 98 -20.19 -14.40 8.56
N LEU A 99 -18.90 -14.77 8.43
CA LEU A 99 -18.39 -16.01 9.01
C LEU A 99 -18.48 -16.00 10.54
N LEU A 100 -18.09 -14.89 11.18
CA LEU A 100 -18.12 -14.75 12.63
C LEU A 100 -19.54 -14.52 13.14
N GLY A 101 -20.33 -13.68 12.49
CA GLY A 101 -21.68 -13.30 12.92
C GLY A 101 -22.61 -14.49 13.10
N ASP A 102 -22.57 -15.46 12.19
CA ASP A 102 -23.37 -16.67 12.29
C ASP A 102 -22.95 -17.57 13.45
N GLN A 103 -21.65 -17.70 13.71
CA GLN A 103 -21.15 -18.49 14.82
C GLN A 103 -21.39 -17.78 16.17
N ALA A 104 -21.16 -16.47 16.21
CA ALA A 104 -21.44 -15.62 17.34
C ALA A 104 -22.93 -15.70 17.74
N LYS A 105 -23.84 -15.62 16.78
CA LYS A 105 -25.28 -15.75 17.00
C LYS A 105 -25.67 -17.12 17.57
N LYS A 106 -25.09 -18.22 17.07
CA LYS A 106 -25.30 -19.57 17.62
C LYS A 106 -24.83 -19.70 19.07
N LEU A 107 -23.77 -19.00 19.42
CA LEU A 107 -23.23 -18.92 20.79
C LEU A 107 -23.99 -17.92 21.68
N GLY A 108 -24.95 -17.18 21.13
CA GLY A 108 -25.69 -16.14 21.86
C GLY A 108 -24.88 -14.87 22.14
N LEU A 109 -23.78 -14.64 21.40
CA LEU A 109 -22.97 -13.44 21.53
C LEU A 109 -23.64 -12.26 20.84
N VAL A 110 -23.83 -11.19 21.60
CA VAL A 110 -24.38 -9.92 21.13
C VAL A 110 -23.60 -8.77 21.73
N VAL A 111 -23.54 -7.65 21.01
CA VAL A 111 -23.02 -6.39 21.54
C VAL A 111 -24.20 -5.49 21.88
N SER A 112 -24.44 -5.29 23.18
CA SER A 112 -25.62 -4.57 23.66
C SER A 112 -25.47 -3.05 23.45
N LYS A 113 -26.59 -2.31 23.47
CA LYS A 113 -26.54 -0.83 23.44
C LYS A 113 -25.78 -0.24 24.62
N ALA A 114 -25.89 -0.86 25.80
CA ALA A 114 -25.16 -0.44 26.99
C ALA A 114 -23.64 -0.64 26.81
N GLU A 115 -23.24 -1.75 26.18
CA GLU A 115 -21.83 -2.03 25.88
C GLU A 115 -21.26 -1.05 24.84
N ILE A 116 -22.00 -0.73 23.78
CA ILE A 116 -21.59 0.32 22.84
C ILE A 116 -21.47 1.67 23.55
N ASN A 117 -22.43 2.01 24.42
CA ASN A 117 -22.37 3.25 25.18
C ASN A 117 -21.11 3.32 26.06
N ASP A 118 -20.74 2.22 26.72
CA ASP A 118 -19.51 2.13 27.52
C ASP A 118 -18.24 2.24 26.65
N LEU A 119 -18.22 1.63 25.46
CA LEU A 119 -17.10 1.74 24.51
C LEU A 119 -16.93 3.14 23.91
N VAL A 120 -17.94 4.00 23.99
CA VAL A 120 -17.92 5.37 23.44
C VAL A 120 -17.78 6.43 24.54
N HIS A 121 -18.42 6.22 25.69
CA HIS A 121 -18.51 7.21 26.77
C HIS A 121 -17.91 6.73 28.09
N GLY A 122 -17.74 5.43 28.27
CA GLY A 122 -17.25 4.82 29.51
C GLY A 122 -15.75 4.94 29.71
N GLU A 123 -15.22 4.16 30.65
CA GLU A 123 -13.78 4.12 30.95
C GLU A 123 -13.00 3.31 29.91
N ALA A 124 -13.61 2.27 29.34
CA ALA A 124 -13.02 1.37 28.35
C ALA A 124 -13.32 1.81 26.91
N ILE A 125 -12.82 2.98 26.50
CA ILE A 125 -13.03 3.50 25.15
C ILE A 125 -12.48 2.54 24.09
N SER A 126 -13.25 2.28 23.03
CA SER A 126 -12.85 1.39 21.94
C SER A 126 -11.50 1.81 21.33
N PRO A 127 -10.59 0.84 21.07
CA PRO A 127 -9.33 1.11 20.37
C PRO A 127 -9.52 1.77 19.00
N ILE A 128 -10.60 1.47 18.27
CA ILE A 128 -10.93 2.14 17.01
C ILE A 128 -11.04 3.65 17.22
N LEU A 129 -11.77 4.10 18.24
CA LEU A 129 -11.94 5.53 18.52
C LEU A 129 -10.61 6.18 18.94
N GLN A 130 -9.78 5.46 19.69
CA GLN A 130 -8.48 5.98 20.14
C GLN A 130 -7.49 6.22 19.00
N GLN A 131 -7.65 5.49 17.88
CA GLN A 131 -6.76 5.56 16.73
C GLN A 131 -7.24 6.54 15.66
N LEU A 132 -8.47 7.03 15.73
CA LEU A 132 -9.03 7.93 14.72
C LEU A 132 -8.48 9.35 14.89
N PRO A 133 -7.95 9.98 13.82
CA PRO A 133 -7.40 11.34 13.88
C PRO A 133 -8.39 12.40 14.37
N PHE A 134 -9.70 12.18 14.19
CA PHE A 134 -10.75 13.09 14.68
C PHE A 134 -10.80 13.19 16.20
N PHE A 135 -10.31 12.17 16.90
CA PHE A 135 -10.44 12.03 18.35
C PHE A 135 -9.08 12.03 19.04
N VAL A 136 -8.02 12.47 18.38
CA VAL A 136 -6.72 12.71 19.01
C VAL A 136 -6.44 14.20 19.06
N ASP A 137 -5.66 14.58 20.06
CA ASP A 137 -5.14 15.94 20.18
C ASP A 137 -4.10 16.20 19.06
N PRO A 138 -4.25 17.27 18.25
CA PRO A 138 -3.37 17.52 17.11
C PRO A 138 -1.89 17.76 17.46
N GLU A 139 -1.60 18.18 18.70
CA GLU A 139 -0.23 18.51 19.14
C GLU A 139 0.47 17.29 19.75
N THR A 140 -0.27 16.47 20.49
CA THR A 140 0.29 15.32 21.24
C THR A 140 0.03 13.98 20.56
N GLY A 141 -0.93 13.89 19.64
CA GLY A 141 -1.37 12.65 19.00
C GLY A 141 -2.08 11.67 19.93
N VAL A 142 -2.40 12.09 21.16
CA VAL A 142 -3.05 11.25 22.18
C VAL A 142 -4.57 11.41 22.09
N PHE A 143 -5.31 10.33 22.35
CA PHE A 143 -6.77 10.35 22.38
C PHE A 143 -7.33 11.45 23.31
N SER A 144 -8.27 12.22 22.77
CA SER A 144 -8.96 13.35 23.40
C SER A 144 -10.44 13.03 23.58
N ARG A 145 -10.83 12.73 24.83
CA ARG A 145 -12.23 12.50 25.19
C ARG A 145 -13.11 13.72 24.90
N SER A 146 -12.56 14.93 25.06
CA SER A 146 -13.29 16.16 24.75
C SER A 146 -13.58 16.28 23.26
N ALA A 147 -12.63 15.94 22.38
CA ALA A 147 -12.85 15.96 20.93
C ALA A 147 -13.95 14.98 20.51
N LEU A 148 -13.98 13.77 21.10
CA LEU A 148 -15.06 12.81 20.86
C LEU A 148 -16.43 13.35 21.32
N ILE A 149 -16.50 13.95 22.52
CA ILE A 149 -17.77 14.53 23.02
C ILE A 149 -18.23 15.70 22.13
N GLU A 150 -17.32 16.56 21.70
CA GLU A 150 -17.61 17.66 20.81
C GLU A 150 -18.16 17.17 19.46
N PHE A 151 -17.51 16.20 18.85
CA PHE A 151 -17.98 15.55 17.63
C PHE A 151 -19.40 14.98 17.80
N LEU A 152 -19.64 14.25 18.91
CA LEU A 152 -20.96 13.69 19.21
C LEU A 152 -22.02 14.76 19.43
N ASN A 153 -21.67 15.92 19.99
CA ASN A 153 -22.60 17.03 20.13
C ASN A 153 -22.95 17.63 18.77
N VAL A 154 -21.97 17.81 17.87
CA VAL A 154 -22.19 18.34 16.51
C VAL A 154 -23.19 17.49 15.74
N ILE A 155 -23.05 16.16 15.73
CA ILE A 155 -23.94 15.27 14.97
C ILE A 155 -25.37 15.17 15.53
N ASN A 156 -25.58 15.58 16.79
CA ASN A 156 -26.86 15.48 17.48
C ASN A 156 -27.66 16.80 17.49
N ILE A 157 -27.08 17.91 17.01
CA ILE A 157 -27.74 19.21 16.95
C ILE A 157 -28.10 19.53 15.49
N PRO A 158 -29.38 19.53 15.10
CA PRO A 158 -29.80 19.90 13.76
C PRO A 158 -29.58 21.40 13.50
N SER A 159 -29.15 21.76 12.28
CA SER A 159 -28.99 23.15 11.87
C SER A 159 -30.17 23.62 10.99
N PRO A 160 -30.70 24.84 11.20
CA PRO A 160 -31.70 25.42 10.32
C PRO A 160 -31.12 25.84 8.94
N ASN A 161 -29.80 25.90 8.78
CA ASN A 161 -29.13 26.20 7.53
C ASN A 161 -28.95 24.93 6.69
N PRO A 162 -29.46 24.85 5.44
CA PRO A 162 -29.34 23.66 4.59
C PRO A 162 -27.90 23.18 4.33
N GLN A 163 -26.93 24.10 4.25
CA GLN A 163 -25.53 23.75 4.01
C GLN A 163 -24.88 23.13 5.25
N GLU A 164 -25.15 23.71 6.42
CA GLU A 164 -24.69 23.16 7.70
C GLU A 164 -25.38 21.84 8.03
N GLN A 165 -26.67 21.70 7.68
CA GLN A 165 -27.41 20.46 7.87
C GLN A 165 -26.80 19.32 7.03
N ALA A 166 -26.39 19.59 5.79
CA ALA A 166 -25.72 18.60 4.96
C ALA A 166 -24.38 18.13 5.56
N LEU A 167 -23.63 19.03 6.20
CA LEU A 167 -22.40 18.70 6.92
C LEU A 167 -22.68 17.83 8.17
N VAL A 168 -23.71 18.17 8.94
CA VAL A 168 -24.17 17.38 10.09
C VAL A 168 -24.58 15.97 9.65
N ASP A 169 -25.32 15.85 8.55
CA ASP A 169 -25.74 14.56 8.00
C ASP A 169 -24.54 13.72 7.53
N GLN A 170 -23.53 14.37 6.94
CA GLN A 170 -22.27 13.72 6.54
C GLN A 170 -21.52 13.15 7.75
N TYR A 171 -21.32 13.95 8.81
CA TYR A 171 -20.68 13.49 10.04
C TYR A 171 -21.49 12.41 10.77
N LYS A 172 -22.81 12.43 10.65
CA LYS A 172 -23.67 11.40 11.20
C LYS A 172 -23.52 10.07 10.47
N SER A 173 -23.43 10.08 9.14
CA SER A 173 -23.13 8.88 8.35
C SER A 173 -21.76 8.32 8.72
N LEU A 174 -20.74 9.18 8.87
CA LEU A 174 -19.42 8.79 9.39
C LEU A 174 -19.54 8.11 10.76
N TRP A 175 -20.29 8.71 11.69
CA TRP A 175 -20.48 8.14 13.02
C TRP A 175 -21.13 6.76 12.99
N LEU A 176 -22.14 6.55 12.14
CA LEU A 176 -22.79 5.24 12.00
C LEU A 176 -21.82 4.18 11.47
N PHE A 177 -20.95 4.53 10.53
CA PHE A 177 -19.89 3.66 10.05
C PHE A 177 -18.90 3.30 11.17
N ILE A 178 -18.44 4.30 11.93
CA ILE A 178 -17.54 4.09 13.07
C ILE A 178 -18.20 3.21 14.14
N GLU A 179 -19.48 3.46 14.48
CA GLU A 179 -20.21 2.65 15.46
C GLU A 179 -20.33 1.19 15.00
N ASP A 180 -20.54 0.94 13.71
CA ASP A 180 -20.60 -0.41 13.13
C ASP A 180 -19.23 -1.12 13.20
N MET A 181 -18.14 -0.39 12.92
CA MET A 181 -16.78 -0.93 13.10
C MET A 181 -16.51 -1.30 14.56
N VAL A 182 -16.85 -0.42 15.51
CA VAL A 182 -16.71 -0.66 16.96
C VAL A 182 -17.51 -1.90 17.37
N ARG A 183 -18.75 -2.01 16.90
CA ARG A 183 -19.63 -3.16 17.16
C ARG A 183 -19.03 -4.46 16.60
N THR A 184 -18.54 -4.44 15.38
CA THR A 184 -17.98 -5.61 14.69
C THR A 184 -16.69 -6.06 15.38
N GLN A 185 -15.76 -5.14 15.66
CA GLN A 185 -14.54 -5.43 16.41
C GLN A 185 -14.88 -6.02 17.78
N ARG A 186 -15.84 -5.42 18.51
CA ARG A 186 -16.23 -5.93 19.82
C ARG A 186 -16.81 -7.34 19.76
N LEU A 187 -17.58 -7.67 18.73
CA LEU A 187 -18.12 -9.01 18.54
C LEU A 187 -17.00 -10.02 18.23
N GLU A 188 -16.05 -9.64 17.38
CA GLU A 188 -14.85 -10.45 17.06
C GLU A 188 -14.02 -10.70 18.32
N GLU A 189 -13.74 -9.66 19.12
CA GLU A 189 -13.04 -9.78 20.40
C GLU A 189 -13.73 -10.80 21.32
N LYS A 190 -15.05 -10.71 21.48
CA LYS A 190 -15.81 -11.65 22.34
C LYS A 190 -15.71 -13.08 21.84
N TYR A 191 -15.81 -13.29 20.52
CA TYR A 191 -15.70 -14.60 19.91
C TYR A 191 -14.29 -15.18 20.07
N ILE A 192 -13.25 -14.42 19.72
CA ILE A 192 -11.85 -14.83 19.83
C ILE A 192 -11.42 -15.03 21.29
N THR A 193 -11.92 -14.21 22.21
CA THR A 193 -11.69 -14.39 23.65
C THR A 193 -12.29 -15.70 24.14
N LEU A 194 -13.49 -16.06 23.70
CA LEU A 194 -14.08 -17.36 24.06
C LEU A 194 -13.29 -18.53 23.48
N LEU A 195 -12.86 -18.42 22.23
CA LEU A 195 -12.08 -19.46 21.56
C LEU A 195 -10.70 -19.65 22.20
N SER A 196 -9.98 -18.56 22.46
CA SER A 196 -8.64 -18.59 23.07
C SER A 196 -8.69 -19.11 24.50
N ASN A 197 -9.71 -18.74 25.29
CA ASN A 197 -9.90 -19.27 26.63
C ASN A 197 -10.34 -20.75 26.67
N ALA A 198 -10.71 -21.35 25.53
CA ALA A 198 -10.94 -22.79 25.44
C ALA A 198 -9.62 -23.60 25.39
N VAL A 199 -8.49 -22.94 25.10
CA VAL A 199 -7.16 -23.55 25.04
C VAL A 199 -6.32 -22.98 26.19
N VAL A 200 -6.30 -23.69 27.31
CA VAL A 200 -5.56 -23.28 28.51
C VAL A 200 -4.20 -23.94 28.54
N ILE A 201 -3.17 -23.17 28.90
CA ILE A 201 -1.84 -23.69 29.19
C ILE A 201 -1.79 -24.18 30.62
N ASN A 202 -1.50 -25.47 30.79
CA ASN A 202 -1.35 -26.05 32.13
C ASN A 202 0.07 -25.83 32.70
N ASP A 203 0.24 -26.07 33.99
CA ASP A 203 1.53 -25.89 34.68
C ASP A 203 2.66 -26.71 34.07
N VAL A 204 2.35 -27.91 33.58
CA VAL A 204 3.36 -28.83 33.00
C VAL A 204 3.85 -28.28 31.67
N GLU A 205 2.95 -27.82 30.80
CA GLU A 205 3.30 -27.20 29.52
C GLU A 205 4.14 -25.93 29.71
N ALA A 206 3.72 -25.04 30.61
CA ALA A 206 4.44 -23.80 30.90
C ALA A 206 5.84 -24.09 31.44
N LYS A 207 5.93 -24.98 32.44
CA LYS A 207 7.23 -25.34 33.03
C LYS A 207 8.14 -26.04 32.02
N THR A 208 7.59 -26.94 31.21
CA THR A 208 8.37 -27.66 30.18
C THR A 208 8.88 -26.70 29.11
N HIS A 209 8.04 -25.79 28.62
CA HIS A 209 8.44 -24.79 27.62
C HIS A 209 9.54 -23.87 28.16
N PHE A 210 9.43 -23.41 29.41
CA PHE A 210 10.45 -22.61 30.07
C PHE A 210 11.75 -23.40 30.28
N ASP A 211 11.68 -24.61 30.84
CA ASP A 211 12.88 -25.41 31.10
C ASP A 211 13.65 -25.70 29.80
N LEU A 212 12.92 -26.00 28.72
CA LEU A 212 13.50 -26.21 27.41
C LEU A 212 14.02 -24.93 26.74
N SER A 213 13.58 -23.74 27.15
CA SER A 213 14.12 -22.46 26.68
C SER A 213 15.41 -22.07 27.42
N GLN A 214 15.54 -22.48 28.68
CA GLN A 214 16.75 -22.23 29.48
C GLN A 214 17.88 -23.20 29.15
N GLN A 215 17.57 -24.39 28.62
CA GLN A 215 18.57 -25.39 28.24
C GLN A 215 19.23 -25.06 26.90
N ASN A 216 20.31 -24.28 26.97
CA ASN A 216 21.10 -23.89 25.82
C ASN A 216 22.23 -24.89 25.58
N ALA A 217 22.33 -25.39 24.36
CA ALA A 217 23.35 -26.33 23.93
C ALA A 217 24.34 -25.67 22.97
N ASP A 218 25.62 -25.95 23.18
CA ASP A 218 26.64 -25.82 22.15
C ASP A 218 26.82 -27.18 21.51
N MET A 219 26.62 -27.25 20.20
CA MET A 219 26.65 -28.49 19.44
C MET A 219 27.72 -28.42 18.38
N VAL A 220 28.51 -29.48 18.30
CA VAL A 220 29.33 -29.72 17.10
C VAL A 220 28.44 -30.45 16.11
N ILE A 221 28.48 -30.03 14.85
CA ILE A 221 27.65 -30.57 13.79
C ILE A 221 28.48 -30.85 12.53
N ALA A 222 28.03 -31.82 11.75
CA ALA A 222 28.46 -32.02 10.38
C ALA A 222 27.20 -32.19 9.51
N MET A 223 27.21 -31.56 8.34
CA MET A 223 26.08 -31.59 7.41
C MET A 223 26.54 -31.95 5.99
N GLN A 224 25.81 -32.87 5.37
CA GLN A 224 25.91 -33.13 3.95
C GLN A 224 24.68 -32.59 3.22
N SER A 225 24.91 -31.59 2.36
CA SER A 225 23.85 -30.92 1.62
C SER A 225 23.27 -31.84 0.55
N TYR A 226 21.96 -31.73 0.30
CA TYR A 226 21.30 -32.41 -0.83
C TYR A 226 21.90 -32.03 -2.19
N PHE A 227 22.53 -30.87 -2.31
CA PHE A 227 23.20 -30.46 -3.56
C PHE A 227 24.45 -31.29 -3.89
N THR A 228 25.05 -31.96 -2.90
CA THR A 228 26.22 -32.83 -3.13
C THR A 228 25.86 -34.14 -3.83
N VAL A 229 24.59 -34.54 -3.80
CA VAL A 229 24.08 -35.74 -4.46
C VAL A 229 23.49 -35.33 -5.82
N PRO A 230 24.03 -35.81 -6.96
CA PRO A 230 23.46 -35.54 -8.27
C PRO A 230 22.01 -36.03 -8.36
N ASP A 231 21.13 -35.24 -8.96
CA ASP A 231 19.72 -35.60 -9.17
C ASP A 231 19.58 -36.92 -9.95
N SER A 232 20.56 -37.25 -10.80
CA SER A 232 20.58 -38.50 -11.58
C SER A 232 20.65 -39.77 -10.73
N LEU A 233 21.11 -39.69 -9.47
CA LEU A 233 21.16 -40.83 -8.55
C LEU A 233 19.79 -41.13 -7.93
N VAL A 234 18.82 -40.22 -8.09
CA VAL A 234 17.52 -40.31 -7.45
C VAL A 234 16.42 -40.17 -8.50
N SER A 235 15.67 -41.25 -8.74
CA SER A 235 14.51 -41.20 -9.64
C SER A 235 13.21 -40.96 -8.88
N VAL A 236 12.49 -39.89 -9.22
CA VAL A 236 11.10 -39.67 -8.77
C VAL A 236 10.14 -39.95 -9.92
N THR A 237 9.25 -40.92 -9.72
CA THR A 237 8.27 -41.34 -10.73
C THR A 237 7.00 -40.48 -10.65
N GLY A 238 6.27 -40.39 -11.77
CA GLY A 238 4.96 -39.71 -11.78
C GLY A 238 3.94 -40.34 -10.82
N LYS A 239 4.08 -41.64 -10.50
CA LYS A 239 3.23 -42.32 -9.51
C LYS A 239 3.47 -41.79 -8.10
N GLU A 240 4.72 -41.53 -7.73
CA GLU A 240 5.07 -41.00 -6.41
C GLU A 240 4.61 -39.55 -6.26
N ILE A 241 4.78 -38.73 -7.30
CA ILE A 241 4.27 -37.36 -7.35
C ILE A 241 2.74 -37.35 -7.15
N LYS A 242 2.03 -38.22 -7.87
CA LYS A 242 0.57 -38.35 -7.73
C LYS A 242 0.17 -38.81 -6.33
N ALA A 243 0.87 -39.81 -5.77
CA ALA A 243 0.57 -40.32 -4.42
C ALA A 243 0.77 -39.23 -3.35
N TYR A 244 1.84 -38.45 -3.45
CA TYR A 244 2.10 -37.32 -2.56
C TYR A 244 1.02 -36.24 -2.70
N TYR A 245 0.67 -35.87 -3.93
CA TYR A 245 -0.39 -34.91 -4.22
C TYR A 245 -1.75 -35.35 -3.64
N ASP A 246 -2.14 -36.61 -3.85
CA ASP A 246 -3.40 -37.15 -3.36
C ASP A 246 -3.47 -37.13 -1.81
N ALA A 247 -2.34 -37.40 -1.14
CA ALA A 247 -2.23 -37.36 0.32
C ALA A 247 -2.24 -35.94 0.91
N HIS A 248 -1.86 -34.93 0.13
CA HIS A 248 -1.74 -33.53 0.56
C HIS A 248 -2.65 -32.59 -0.23
N LYS A 249 -3.77 -33.09 -0.76
CA LYS A 249 -4.60 -32.35 -1.71
C LYS A 249 -5.14 -31.02 -1.17
N GLU A 250 -5.43 -30.98 0.13
CA GLU A 250 -5.92 -29.77 0.83
C GLU A 250 -4.87 -28.66 0.91
N SER A 251 -3.57 -28.96 0.85
CA SER A 251 -2.52 -27.92 0.83
C SER A 251 -2.36 -27.26 -0.54
N TYR A 252 -3.04 -27.77 -1.57
CA TYR A 252 -2.98 -27.27 -2.95
C TYR A 252 -4.33 -26.66 -3.37
N ARG A 253 -4.93 -25.86 -2.50
CA ARG A 253 -6.18 -25.15 -2.80
C ARG A 253 -5.91 -23.72 -3.26
N LEU A 254 -6.57 -23.32 -4.33
CA LEU A 254 -6.62 -21.94 -4.83
C LEU A 254 -7.92 -21.28 -4.34
N GLU A 255 -7.79 -20.16 -3.64
CA GLU A 255 -8.93 -19.36 -3.18
C GLU A 255 -9.60 -18.58 -4.32
N ALA A 256 -8.82 -18.21 -5.33
CA ALA A 256 -9.27 -17.49 -6.52
C ALA A 256 -8.71 -18.16 -7.78
N PRO A 257 -9.32 -17.93 -8.96
CA PRO A 257 -8.74 -18.41 -10.21
C PRO A 257 -7.32 -17.89 -10.40
N LEU A 258 -6.46 -18.71 -10.98
CA LEU A 258 -5.12 -18.34 -11.40
C LEU A 258 -5.14 -18.04 -12.90
N VAL A 259 -4.67 -16.86 -13.29
CA VAL A 259 -4.55 -16.44 -14.67
C VAL A 259 -3.08 -16.49 -15.07
N LYS A 260 -2.80 -17.20 -16.17
CA LYS A 260 -1.49 -17.20 -16.82
C LYS A 260 -1.52 -16.34 -18.06
N LEU A 261 -0.56 -15.43 -18.15
CA LEU A 261 -0.45 -14.43 -19.19
C LEU A 261 0.96 -14.40 -19.78
N SER A 262 1.02 -14.15 -21.08
CA SER A 262 2.23 -13.67 -21.74
C SER A 262 1.96 -12.24 -22.17
N TYR A 263 2.81 -11.29 -21.81
CA TYR A 263 2.59 -9.88 -22.15
C TYR A 263 3.89 -9.15 -22.43
N PHE A 264 3.79 -8.02 -23.13
CA PHE A 264 4.86 -7.04 -23.24
C PHE A 264 4.30 -5.65 -22.97
N MET A 265 5.20 -4.71 -22.75
CA MET A 265 4.86 -3.32 -22.43
C MET A 265 5.55 -2.40 -23.43
N LYS A 266 4.88 -1.29 -23.74
CA LYS A 266 5.39 -0.22 -24.59
C LYS A 266 5.15 1.11 -23.89
N GLU A 267 6.22 1.71 -23.40
CA GLU A 267 6.19 3.06 -22.84
C GLU A 267 5.92 4.08 -23.93
N ILE A 268 5.16 5.12 -23.56
CA ILE A 268 4.88 6.26 -24.41
C ILE A 268 5.91 7.33 -24.06
N VAL A 269 6.98 7.35 -24.85
CA VAL A 269 8.05 8.34 -24.77
C VAL A 269 7.89 9.36 -25.90
N PRO A 270 8.38 10.61 -25.73
CA PRO A 270 8.26 11.62 -26.78
C PRO A 270 8.97 11.20 -28.06
N SER A 271 8.38 11.55 -29.20
CA SER A 271 8.97 11.31 -30.52
C SER A 271 10.00 12.37 -30.88
N ASP A 272 10.82 12.11 -31.90
CA ASP A 272 11.75 13.10 -32.45
C ASP A 272 11.01 14.37 -32.92
N GLU A 273 9.78 14.24 -33.43
CA GLU A 273 8.94 15.39 -33.76
C GLU A 273 8.50 16.20 -32.53
N ASP A 274 8.18 15.54 -31.40
CA ASP A 274 7.83 16.22 -30.15
C ASP A 274 9.04 17.03 -29.64
N PHE A 275 10.25 16.44 -29.70
CA PHE A 275 11.49 17.14 -29.38
C PHE A 275 11.73 18.35 -30.29
N ALA A 276 11.53 18.20 -31.60
CA ALA A 276 11.75 19.29 -32.54
C ALA A 276 10.77 20.46 -32.34
N GLU A 277 9.53 20.19 -31.93
CA GLU A 277 8.53 21.22 -31.62
C GLU A 277 8.93 22.02 -30.37
N VAL A 278 9.26 21.35 -29.27
CA VAL A 278 9.69 22.00 -28.03
C VAL A 278 11.04 22.70 -28.20
N GLU A 279 11.96 22.15 -29.00
CA GLU A 279 13.22 22.82 -29.35
C GLU A 279 12.96 24.17 -30.02
N ALA A 280 12.07 24.21 -31.02
CA ALA A 280 11.70 25.45 -31.70
C ALA A 280 11.03 26.46 -30.75
N GLU A 281 10.18 25.99 -29.84
CA GLU A 281 9.55 26.85 -28.82
C GLU A 281 10.57 27.37 -27.79
N SER A 282 11.55 26.54 -27.41
CA SER A 282 12.61 26.93 -26.48
C SER A 282 13.49 28.06 -27.02
N HIS A 283 13.67 28.16 -28.34
CA HIS A 283 14.32 29.30 -28.97
C HIS A 283 13.48 30.58 -28.85
N VAL A 284 12.15 30.48 -28.94
CA VAL A 284 11.25 31.63 -28.70
C VAL A 284 11.32 32.06 -27.23
N ALA A 285 11.28 31.10 -26.30
CA ALA A 285 11.42 31.37 -24.87
C ALA A 285 12.75 32.06 -24.55
N TYR A 286 13.85 31.62 -25.19
CA TYR A 286 15.17 32.25 -25.08
C TYR A 286 15.14 33.72 -25.52
N GLU A 287 14.59 34.01 -26.71
CA GLU A 287 14.52 35.39 -27.23
C GLU A 287 13.65 36.29 -26.34
N GLN A 288 12.53 35.77 -25.83
CA GLN A 288 11.67 36.52 -24.92
C GLN A 288 12.37 36.78 -23.59
N LEU A 289 13.04 35.78 -23.01
CA LEU A 289 13.76 35.94 -21.74
C LEU A 289 14.96 36.89 -21.88
N GLN A 290 15.63 36.88 -23.04
CA GLN A 290 16.73 37.81 -23.33
C GLN A 290 16.24 39.27 -23.28
N ASN A 291 15.09 39.56 -23.90
CA ASN A 291 14.52 40.90 -23.99
C ASN A 291 13.65 41.31 -22.79
N ALA A 292 13.27 40.36 -21.93
CA ALA A 292 12.41 40.61 -20.78
C ALA A 292 13.08 41.48 -19.71
N THR A 293 12.39 42.55 -19.31
CA THR A 293 12.73 43.34 -18.12
C THR A 293 12.35 42.61 -16.82
N ASN A 294 11.25 41.84 -16.85
CA ASN A 294 10.83 40.98 -15.74
C ASN A 294 10.85 39.50 -16.19
N PRO A 295 11.86 38.72 -15.76
CA PRO A 295 11.96 37.29 -16.09
C PRO A 295 10.75 36.46 -15.64
N ALA A 296 10.05 36.87 -14.58
CA ALA A 296 8.97 36.09 -13.97
C ALA A 296 7.83 35.80 -14.95
N VAL A 297 7.52 36.74 -15.85
CA VAL A 297 6.43 36.59 -16.84
C VAL A 297 6.80 35.52 -17.86
N VAL A 298 8.00 35.61 -18.44
CA VAL A 298 8.44 34.64 -19.46
C VAL A 298 8.62 33.24 -18.86
N VAL A 299 9.17 33.16 -17.65
CA VAL A 299 9.26 31.86 -16.95
C VAL A 299 7.86 31.29 -16.70
N ALA A 300 6.88 32.10 -16.30
CA ALA A 300 5.51 31.62 -16.10
C ALA A 300 4.82 31.17 -17.40
N ASP A 301 5.17 31.75 -18.55
CA ASP A 301 4.59 31.40 -19.85
C ASP A 301 5.17 30.10 -20.44
N TYR A 302 6.44 29.79 -20.15
CA TYR A 302 7.16 28.70 -20.82
C TYR A 302 7.66 27.56 -19.91
N SER A 303 7.88 27.82 -18.63
CA SER A 303 8.57 26.88 -17.74
C SER A 303 7.58 26.07 -16.90
N GLU A 304 7.82 24.77 -16.75
CA GLU A 304 7.08 23.96 -15.78
C GLU A 304 7.43 24.37 -14.33
N THR A 305 8.69 24.78 -14.10
CA THR A 305 9.11 25.25 -12.78
C THR A 305 8.87 26.76 -12.61
N PRO A 306 8.19 27.21 -11.54
CA PRO A 306 7.97 28.63 -11.30
C PRO A 306 9.26 29.41 -11.04
N TYR A 307 9.29 30.68 -11.46
CA TYR A 307 10.41 31.57 -11.19
C TYR A 307 10.60 31.79 -9.68
N ARG A 308 11.85 31.71 -9.23
CA ARG A 308 12.22 31.92 -7.84
C ARG A 308 13.02 33.22 -7.71
N ASP A 309 12.35 34.31 -7.32
CA ASP A 309 12.99 35.63 -7.22
C ASP A 309 13.81 35.83 -5.94
N VAL A 310 14.70 34.88 -5.64
CA VAL A 310 15.52 34.83 -4.42
C VAL A 310 16.94 34.34 -4.75
N TYR A 311 17.90 34.59 -3.86
CA TYR A 311 19.24 34.05 -4.02
C TYR A 311 19.34 32.64 -3.44
N LEU A 312 19.86 31.71 -4.24
CA LEU A 312 20.08 30.32 -3.85
C LEU A 312 21.56 30.05 -3.62
N GLY A 313 21.87 29.25 -2.61
CA GLY A 313 23.22 28.72 -2.37
C GLY A 313 23.58 27.63 -3.37
N GLU A 314 24.88 27.35 -3.52
CA GLU A 314 25.40 26.43 -4.55
C GLU A 314 24.79 25.03 -4.51
N THR A 315 24.43 24.53 -3.33
CA THR A 315 23.87 23.18 -3.15
C THR A 315 22.43 23.02 -3.66
N LEU A 316 21.78 24.11 -4.07
CA LEU A 316 20.40 24.12 -4.56
C LEU A 316 20.31 24.14 -6.09
N PHE A 317 21.44 24.13 -6.79
CA PHE A 317 21.51 24.11 -8.25
C PHE A 317 21.85 22.70 -8.77
N THR A 318 21.37 22.38 -9.97
CA THR A 318 21.91 21.24 -10.73
C THR A 318 23.37 21.49 -11.09
N PRO A 319 24.15 20.45 -11.43
CA PRO A 319 25.53 20.64 -11.89
C PRO A 319 25.65 21.63 -13.07
N SER A 320 24.75 21.53 -14.06
CA SER A 320 24.71 22.42 -15.23
C SER A 320 24.43 23.88 -14.86
N GLN A 321 23.45 24.13 -13.99
CA GLN A 321 23.11 25.47 -13.49
C GLN A 321 24.24 26.09 -12.68
N LEU A 322 24.91 25.31 -11.82
CA LEU A 322 25.98 25.79 -10.95
C LEU A 322 27.22 26.18 -11.76
N ASP A 323 27.63 25.35 -12.72
CA ASP A 323 28.78 25.61 -13.58
C ASP A 323 28.57 26.88 -14.42
N PHE A 324 27.36 27.06 -14.95
CA PHE A 324 26.95 28.30 -15.61
C PHE A 324 26.99 29.49 -14.64
N ALA A 325 26.31 29.40 -13.49
CA ALA A 325 26.19 30.50 -12.53
C ALA A 325 27.53 31.02 -12.02
N ARG A 326 28.54 30.15 -11.87
CA ARG A 326 29.91 30.50 -11.44
C ARG A 326 30.70 31.28 -12.50
N SER A 327 30.51 30.95 -13.77
CA SER A 327 31.32 31.47 -14.88
C SER A 327 30.67 32.64 -15.62
N ALA A 328 29.34 32.67 -15.68
CA ALA A 328 28.55 33.63 -16.43
C ALA A 328 28.70 35.08 -15.91
N SER A 329 28.49 36.05 -16.79
CA SER A 329 28.30 37.46 -16.46
C SER A 329 26.84 37.73 -16.09
N ILE A 330 26.57 38.80 -15.33
CA ILE A 330 25.18 39.22 -15.05
C ILE A 330 24.46 39.51 -16.38
N ASN A 331 23.24 39.00 -16.51
CA ASN A 331 22.40 38.96 -17.72
C ASN A 331 22.90 38.06 -18.86
N GLU A 332 23.98 37.30 -18.67
CA GLU A 332 24.37 36.27 -19.62
C GLU A 332 23.32 35.16 -19.65
N MET A 333 23.17 34.55 -20.82
CA MET A 333 22.19 33.52 -21.13
C MET A 333 22.92 32.22 -21.51
N TYR A 334 22.32 31.09 -21.20
CA TYR A 334 22.76 29.76 -21.62
C TYR A 334 21.57 28.95 -22.12
N GLY A 335 21.79 28.10 -23.12
CA GLY A 335 20.75 27.34 -23.80
C GLY A 335 20.14 28.08 -25.01
N PRO A 336 19.01 27.58 -25.56
CA PRO A 336 18.36 26.35 -25.15
C PRO A 336 19.26 25.13 -25.38
N VAL A 337 19.33 24.24 -24.40
CA VAL A 337 20.05 22.98 -24.50
C VAL A 337 19.14 21.85 -24.03
N ARG A 338 19.22 20.71 -24.71
CA ARG A 338 18.52 19.51 -24.28
C ARG A 338 19.23 18.89 -23.08
N GLU A 339 18.50 18.70 -21.99
CA GLU A 339 18.92 17.96 -20.81
C GLU A 339 17.87 16.86 -20.58
N GLU A 340 18.24 15.60 -20.84
CA GLU A 340 17.32 14.45 -20.87
C GLU A 340 16.10 14.67 -21.79
N ASP A 341 14.89 14.69 -21.21
CA ASP A 341 13.63 14.89 -21.89
C ASP A 341 13.10 16.33 -21.70
N SER A 342 13.96 17.32 -21.45
CA SER A 342 13.57 18.73 -21.41
C SER A 342 14.54 19.65 -22.16
N PHE A 343 14.08 20.85 -22.51
CA PHE A 343 14.91 21.94 -23.00
C PHE A 343 15.05 23.02 -21.93
N GLN A 344 16.29 23.38 -21.64
CA GLN A 344 16.61 24.31 -20.57
C GLN A 344 17.25 25.60 -21.08
N VAL A 345 16.78 26.72 -20.54
CA VAL A 345 17.36 28.06 -20.75
C VAL A 345 17.64 28.69 -19.40
N PHE A 346 18.86 29.20 -19.20
CA PHE A 346 19.25 29.89 -17.98
C PHE A 346 19.60 31.34 -18.27
N LYS A 347 19.25 32.24 -17.35
CA LYS A 347 19.74 33.62 -17.30
C LYS A 347 20.28 33.91 -15.92
N LEU A 348 21.53 34.37 -15.82
CA LEU A 348 22.07 34.86 -14.56
C LEU A 348 21.49 36.25 -14.26
N ILE A 349 20.58 36.33 -13.30
CA ILE A 349 19.91 37.59 -12.93
C ILE A 349 20.80 38.41 -12.01
N ASP A 350 21.38 37.76 -10.99
CA ASP A 350 22.24 38.45 -10.03
C ASP A 350 23.16 37.46 -9.28
N ARG A 351 24.19 37.99 -8.63
CA ARG A 351 25.10 37.24 -7.74
C ARG A 351 25.48 38.06 -6.52
N VAL A 352 25.57 37.39 -5.38
CA VAL A 352 25.91 38.04 -4.11
C VAL A 352 26.75 37.14 -3.22
N THR A 353 27.53 37.76 -2.34
CA THR A 353 28.09 37.06 -1.17
C THR A 353 27.30 37.49 0.05
N ALA A 354 26.46 36.60 0.57
CA ALA A 354 25.54 36.88 1.66
C ALA A 354 25.43 35.66 2.60
N PRO A 355 24.93 35.83 3.84
CA PRO A 355 24.63 34.70 4.71
C PRO A 355 23.76 33.65 4.01
N ASP A 356 24.09 32.38 4.22
CA ASP A 356 23.32 31.27 3.66
C ASP A 356 21.92 31.21 4.29
N SER A 357 21.87 31.36 5.61
CA SER A 357 20.65 31.29 6.42
C SER A 357 20.66 32.35 7.52
N VAL A 358 19.46 32.68 7.98
CA VAL A 358 19.19 33.54 9.14
C VAL A 358 18.37 32.77 10.16
N ARG A 359 18.60 32.99 11.46
CA ARG A 359 17.72 32.48 12.53
C ARG A 359 16.71 33.56 12.87
N LEU A 360 15.42 33.21 12.88
CA LEU A 360 14.32 34.18 12.96
C LEU A 360 13.40 33.92 14.14
N LEU A 361 13.00 35.00 14.78
CA LEU A 361 11.78 35.06 15.58
C LEU A 361 10.68 35.77 14.78
N MET A 362 9.44 35.31 14.90
CA MET A 362 8.30 35.85 14.17
C MET A 362 7.02 35.89 15.00
N MET A 363 6.28 36.98 14.85
CA MET A 363 4.89 37.09 15.30
C MET A 363 4.02 37.54 14.13
N GLY A 364 2.96 36.78 13.86
CA GLY A 364 1.96 37.14 12.85
C GLY A 364 0.72 37.76 13.48
N VAL A 365 0.29 38.89 12.95
CA VAL A 365 -1.00 39.51 13.28
C VAL A 365 -1.88 39.44 12.03
N PRO A 366 -3.04 38.77 12.08
CA PRO A 366 -3.96 38.70 10.95
C PRO A 366 -4.34 40.10 10.45
N ALA A 367 -4.36 40.28 9.13
CA ALA A 367 -4.87 41.50 8.53
C ALA A 367 -6.37 41.62 8.81
N PRO A 368 -6.89 42.85 8.94
CA PRO A 368 -8.31 43.07 9.20
C PRO A 368 -9.17 42.55 8.05
N THR A 369 -10.18 41.76 8.38
CA THR A 369 -11.14 41.17 7.41
C THR A 369 -12.35 42.07 7.14
N THR A 370 -12.46 43.21 7.84
CA THR A 370 -13.59 44.14 7.76
C THR A 370 -13.09 45.57 7.52
N VAL A 371 -13.70 46.27 6.55
CA VAL A 371 -13.37 47.66 6.18
C VAL A 371 -13.47 48.58 7.42
N GLY A 372 -12.37 49.28 7.75
CA GLY A 372 -12.29 50.23 8.87
C GLY A 372 -11.48 49.78 10.10
N GLN A 373 -11.06 48.51 10.16
CA GLN A 373 -10.17 48.00 11.23
C GLN A 373 -8.66 48.16 10.94
N ASP A 374 -8.29 48.66 9.76
CA ASP A 374 -6.90 48.90 9.34
C ASP A 374 -6.09 49.73 10.34
N SER A 375 -6.74 50.75 10.93
CA SER A 375 -6.09 51.64 11.91
C SER A 375 -5.80 50.95 13.25
N LEU A 376 -6.66 50.01 13.68
CA LEU A 376 -6.50 49.32 14.96
C LEU A 376 -5.43 48.23 14.89
N VAL A 377 -5.42 47.43 13.82
CA VAL A 377 -4.40 46.40 13.60
C VAL A 377 -3.02 47.04 13.45
N THR A 378 -2.93 48.14 12.69
CA THR A 378 -1.67 48.88 12.52
C THR A 378 -1.18 49.48 13.85
N GLN A 379 -2.06 50.10 14.65
CA GLN A 379 -1.70 50.61 15.97
C GLN A 379 -1.25 49.50 16.93
N PHE A 380 -1.87 48.33 16.86
CA PHE A 380 -1.50 47.18 17.67
C PHE A 380 -0.11 46.66 17.30
N VAL A 381 0.15 46.47 16.00
CA VAL A 381 1.46 46.07 15.48
C VAL A 381 2.54 47.11 15.83
N ASP A 382 2.24 48.40 15.71
CA ASP A 382 3.14 49.48 16.11
C ASP A 382 3.44 49.47 17.60
N SER A 383 2.45 49.19 18.44
CA SER A 383 2.64 49.06 19.89
C SER A 383 3.58 47.90 20.22
N ILE A 384 3.34 46.72 19.66
CA ILE A 384 4.20 45.54 19.88
C ILE A 384 5.62 45.81 19.39
N TYR A 385 5.75 46.39 18.20
CA TYR A 385 7.05 46.73 17.61
C TYR A 385 7.83 47.71 18.50
N ASN A 386 7.19 48.76 19.02
CA ASN A 386 7.84 49.75 19.86
C ASN A 386 8.29 49.16 21.21
N VAL A 387 7.49 48.29 21.82
CA VAL A 387 7.85 47.60 23.06
C VAL A 387 9.14 46.79 22.88
N ILE A 388 9.24 46.02 21.79
CA ILE A 388 10.45 45.25 21.49
C ILE A 388 11.63 46.18 21.17
N ARG A 389 11.39 47.23 20.38
CA ARG A 389 12.44 48.20 20.01
C ARG A 389 13.00 48.96 21.22
N GLU A 390 12.19 49.19 22.26
CA GLU A 390 12.59 49.87 23.49
C GLU A 390 13.37 48.96 24.47
N GLY A 391 13.60 47.71 24.08
CA GLY A 391 14.53 46.78 24.78
C GLY A 391 13.85 45.57 25.41
N GLU A 392 12.55 45.37 25.17
CA GLU A 392 11.86 44.20 25.68
C GLU A 392 12.18 42.92 24.89
N SER A 393 12.18 41.76 25.57
CA SER A 393 12.43 40.47 24.92
C SER A 393 11.31 40.10 23.95
N PHE A 394 11.66 39.84 22.69
CA PHE A 394 10.72 39.37 21.67
C PHE A 394 10.00 38.11 22.12
N SER A 395 10.72 37.12 22.66
CA SER A 395 10.13 35.86 23.12
C SER A 395 9.16 36.05 24.28
N ARG A 396 9.42 37.01 25.19
CA ARG A 396 8.45 37.35 26.24
C ARG A 396 7.17 37.89 25.64
N VAL A 397 7.29 38.88 24.74
CA VAL A 397 6.14 39.52 24.09
C VAL A 397 5.34 38.50 23.26
N ALA A 398 6.02 37.63 22.52
CA ALA A 398 5.38 36.55 21.74
C ALA A 398 4.59 35.59 22.64
N ASN A 399 5.17 35.14 23.76
CA ASN A 399 4.50 34.26 24.71
C ASN A 399 3.34 34.94 25.45
N GLU A 400 3.40 36.25 25.67
CA GLU A 400 2.28 37.00 26.25
C GLU A 400 1.10 37.13 25.28
N LEU A 401 1.37 37.27 23.98
CA LEU A 401 0.33 37.31 22.95
C LEU A 401 -0.24 35.92 22.65
N ASN A 402 0.63 34.91 22.63
CA ASN A 402 0.28 33.52 22.43
C ASN A 402 1.26 32.62 23.20
N PRO A 403 0.84 32.04 24.34
CA PRO A 403 1.70 31.16 25.14
C PRO A 403 2.22 29.91 24.40
N ALA A 404 1.54 29.50 23.32
CA ALA A 404 1.96 28.37 22.47
C ALA A 404 2.96 28.77 21.37
N SER A 405 3.34 30.06 21.25
CA SER A 405 4.24 30.54 20.20
C SER A 405 5.70 30.10 20.37
N ASN A 406 6.07 29.48 21.49
CA ASN A 406 7.44 29.12 21.84
C ASN A 406 8.42 30.31 21.68
N GLY A 407 7.99 31.49 22.15
CA GLY A 407 8.77 32.72 22.01
C GLY A 407 8.88 33.25 20.58
N GLY A 408 8.05 32.74 19.66
CA GLY A 408 8.07 33.09 18.25
C GLY A 408 9.21 32.46 17.45
N ASP A 409 9.91 31.45 17.98
CA ASP A 409 11.07 30.84 17.30
C ASP A 409 10.66 30.09 16.02
N VAL A 410 11.16 30.57 14.87
CA VAL A 410 10.99 29.94 13.56
C VAL A 410 12.19 29.05 13.22
N GLY A 411 13.33 29.24 13.90
CA GLY A 411 14.57 28.55 13.61
C GLY A 411 15.33 29.14 12.40
N TRP A 412 16.18 28.31 11.79
CA TRP A 412 17.02 28.70 10.65
C TRP A 412 16.24 28.64 9.33
N ALA A 413 16.28 29.71 8.56
CA ALA A 413 15.66 29.81 7.25
C ALA A 413 16.65 30.34 6.19
N ARG A 414 16.63 29.74 5.01
CA ARG A 414 17.26 30.26 3.79
C ARG A 414 16.24 31.13 3.04
N GLU A 415 16.69 31.90 2.06
CA GLU A 415 15.78 32.74 1.25
C GLU A 415 14.69 31.94 0.55
N ILE A 416 15.00 30.73 0.09
CA ILE A 416 14.03 29.84 -0.56
C ILE A 416 12.93 29.38 0.40
N ASP A 417 13.23 29.22 1.68
CA ASP A 417 12.28 28.77 2.69
C ASP A 417 11.26 29.89 3.02
N LEU A 418 11.59 31.15 2.65
CA LEU A 418 10.76 32.34 2.88
C LEU A 418 10.13 32.91 1.59
N ILE A 419 10.23 32.20 0.46
CA ILE A 419 9.83 32.72 -0.86
C ILE A 419 8.36 33.16 -0.91
N SER A 420 7.49 32.53 -0.12
CA SER A 420 6.05 32.86 -0.03
C SER A 420 5.79 34.27 0.54
N PHE A 421 6.75 34.88 1.23
CA PHE A 421 6.64 36.27 1.71
C PHE A 421 6.87 37.30 0.59
N GLY A 422 7.38 36.85 -0.57
CA GLY A 422 7.74 37.71 -1.69
C GLY A 422 9.17 38.25 -1.59
N ALA A 423 9.75 38.56 -2.74
CA ALA A 423 11.17 38.93 -2.87
C ALA A 423 11.57 40.13 -2.01
N ASP A 424 10.71 41.15 -1.90
CA ASP A 424 10.99 42.33 -1.09
C ASP A 424 11.04 42.03 0.40
N ALA A 425 10.14 41.20 0.90
CA ALA A 425 10.13 40.75 2.29
C ALA A 425 11.38 39.93 2.60
N VAL A 426 11.70 38.93 1.76
CA VAL A 426 12.89 38.09 1.91
C VAL A 426 14.16 38.94 1.93
N ARG A 427 14.29 39.88 0.99
CA ARG A 427 15.42 40.83 0.94
C ARG A 427 15.50 41.69 2.20
N THR A 428 14.36 42.14 2.73
CA THR A 428 14.32 42.94 3.97
C THR A 428 14.80 42.12 5.16
N ILE A 429 14.35 40.86 5.29
CA ILE A 429 14.76 39.95 6.36
C ILE A 429 16.27 39.68 6.32
N PHE A 430 16.81 39.29 5.15
CA PHE A 430 18.23 38.95 5.04
C PHE A 430 19.17 40.14 5.23
N ASN A 431 18.69 41.37 4.95
CA ASN A 431 19.45 42.60 5.18
C ASN A 431 19.25 43.21 6.58
N ALA A 432 18.31 42.72 7.38
CA ALA A 432 18.02 43.29 8.70
C ALA A 432 19.20 43.14 9.67
N PRO A 433 19.49 44.14 10.52
CA PRO A 433 20.48 44.00 11.58
C PRO A 433 20.10 42.90 12.56
N VAL A 434 21.12 42.19 13.07
CA VAL A 434 20.90 41.18 14.12
C VAL A 434 20.42 41.87 15.40
N GLY A 435 19.35 41.35 15.99
CA GLY A 435 18.77 41.84 17.23
C GLY A 435 17.82 43.03 17.08
N GLU A 436 17.58 43.55 15.88
CA GLU A 436 16.60 44.62 15.68
C GLU A 436 15.26 44.07 15.15
N PRO A 437 14.11 44.49 15.72
CA PRO A 437 12.82 44.09 15.17
C PRO A 437 12.57 44.81 13.84
N ILE A 438 11.91 44.12 12.91
CA ILE A 438 11.44 44.65 11.64
C ILE A 438 9.95 44.36 11.46
N LYS A 439 9.26 45.20 10.70
CA LYS A 439 7.87 44.98 10.30
C LYS A 439 7.80 44.68 8.82
N ILE A 440 7.04 43.67 8.46
CA ILE A 440 6.80 43.29 7.07
C ILE A 440 5.31 43.01 6.89
N THR A 441 4.76 43.39 5.73
CA THR A 441 3.39 43.04 5.37
C THR A 441 3.43 41.96 4.30
N VAL A 442 2.71 40.87 4.53
CA VAL A 442 2.51 39.78 3.57
C VAL A 442 1.01 39.63 3.31
N PRO A 443 0.57 38.96 2.23
CA PRO A 443 -0.86 38.79 1.96
C PRO A 443 -1.60 38.20 3.18
N GLY A 444 -2.60 38.94 3.67
CA GLY A 444 -3.44 38.52 4.79
C GLY A 444 -2.84 38.69 6.20
N GLN A 445 -1.60 39.17 6.36
CA GLN A 445 -0.96 39.32 7.68
C GLN A 445 0.03 40.50 7.76
N GLN A 446 0.17 41.08 8.94
CA GLN A 446 1.33 41.91 9.31
C GLN A 446 2.25 41.09 10.22
N LEU A 447 3.53 41.06 9.88
CA LEU A 447 4.55 40.30 10.60
C LEU A 447 5.49 41.26 11.34
N ILE A 448 5.82 40.92 12.58
CA ILE A 448 6.96 41.48 13.30
C ILE A 448 8.00 40.37 13.38
N LEU A 449 9.22 40.63 12.91
CA LEU A 449 10.30 39.66 12.87
C LEU A 449 11.54 40.21 13.58
N GLN A 450 12.41 39.34 14.06
CA GLN A 450 13.74 39.71 14.54
C GLN A 450 14.74 38.64 14.07
N VAL A 451 15.85 39.08 13.48
CA VAL A 451 16.95 38.19 13.13
C VAL A 451 17.85 38.02 14.34
N GLU A 452 18.00 36.81 14.86
CA GLU A 452 18.86 36.55 16.03
C GLU A 452 20.30 36.22 15.63
N GLU A 453 20.45 35.48 14.53
CA GLU A 453 21.76 35.00 14.08
C GLU A 453 21.80 34.94 12.55
N LYS A 454 23.01 35.04 11.99
CA LYS A 454 23.28 34.86 10.56
C LYS A 454 24.45 33.92 10.38
N THR A 455 24.38 33.03 9.40
CA THR A 455 25.52 32.16 9.08
C THR A 455 26.65 32.94 8.40
N ARG A 456 27.81 32.28 8.24
CA ARG A 456 28.92 32.85 7.46
C ARG A 456 28.47 33.16 6.02
N PRO A 457 28.95 34.25 5.42
CA PRO A 457 28.65 34.53 4.02
C PRO A 457 29.16 33.44 3.07
N VAL A 458 28.35 33.13 2.06
CA VAL A 458 28.65 32.20 0.97
C VAL A 458 28.30 32.85 -0.37
N ALA A 459 28.85 32.33 -1.46
CA ALA A 459 28.44 32.73 -2.80
C ALA A 459 27.01 32.22 -3.05
N LYS A 460 26.16 33.12 -3.55
CA LYS A 460 24.77 32.82 -3.92
C LYS A 460 24.44 33.43 -5.27
N TYR A 461 23.55 32.78 -6.00
CA TYR A 461 23.15 33.18 -7.35
C TYR A 461 21.63 33.27 -7.45
N LYS A 462 21.16 34.17 -8.29
CA LYS A 462 19.77 34.26 -8.70
C LYS A 462 19.68 33.95 -10.18
N LEU A 463 19.01 32.86 -10.54
CA LEU A 463 18.82 32.44 -11.92
C LEU A 463 17.35 32.54 -12.30
N ALA A 464 17.08 32.98 -13.53
CA ALA A 464 15.85 32.63 -14.20
C ALA A 464 16.11 31.34 -14.98
N VAL A 465 15.33 30.31 -14.67
CA VAL A 465 15.41 29.00 -15.31
C VAL A 465 14.09 28.78 -16.02
N ILE A 466 14.16 28.50 -17.32
CA ILE A 466 13.05 27.96 -18.09
C ILE A 466 13.37 26.49 -18.32
N ASP A 467 12.53 25.62 -17.79
CA ASP A 467 12.59 24.17 -17.98
C ASP A 467 11.33 23.74 -18.75
N MET A 468 11.54 23.30 -19.99
CA MET A 468 10.47 22.92 -20.92
C MET A 468 10.50 21.40 -21.11
N PRO A 469 9.76 20.61 -20.32
CA PRO A 469 9.68 19.16 -20.51
C PRO A 469 9.05 18.85 -21.88
N VAL A 470 9.61 17.85 -22.54
CA VAL A 470 9.06 17.30 -23.78
C VAL A 470 8.12 16.16 -23.39
N LEU A 471 6.83 16.36 -23.60
CA LEU A 471 5.80 15.35 -23.36
C LEU A 471 5.40 14.69 -24.68
N PRO A 472 5.05 13.39 -24.67
CA PRO A 472 4.56 12.74 -25.88
C PRO A 472 3.28 13.41 -26.39
N SER A 473 3.25 13.78 -27.66
CA SER A 473 2.05 14.38 -28.25
C SER A 473 0.94 13.35 -28.47
N GLU A 474 -0.28 13.84 -28.71
CA GLU A 474 -1.39 12.99 -29.18
C GLU A 474 -1.01 12.22 -30.44
N LYS A 475 -0.21 12.81 -31.33
CA LYS A 475 0.27 12.15 -32.55
C LYS A 475 1.19 10.96 -32.21
N THR A 476 2.13 11.14 -31.30
CA THR A 476 3.03 10.07 -30.82
C THR A 476 2.23 8.93 -30.19
N SER A 477 1.30 9.26 -29.30
CA SER A 477 0.39 8.29 -28.67
C SER A 477 -0.43 7.52 -29.70
N ASN A 478 -1.04 8.23 -30.68
CA ASN A 478 -1.83 7.62 -31.75
C ASN A 478 -1.01 6.70 -32.66
N ASN A 479 0.25 7.03 -32.94
CA ASN A 479 1.15 6.19 -33.73
C ASN A 479 1.44 4.86 -33.02
N ILE A 480 1.76 4.92 -31.72
CA ILE A 480 1.94 3.72 -30.89
C ILE A 480 0.66 2.90 -30.85
N ASP A 481 -0.49 3.54 -30.69
CA ASP A 481 -1.79 2.84 -30.67
C ASP A 481 -2.10 2.15 -32.00
N ASN A 482 -1.79 2.78 -33.13
CA ASN A 482 -1.93 2.17 -34.45
C ASN A 482 -1.00 0.97 -34.64
N GLU A 483 0.28 1.09 -34.25
CA GLU A 483 1.26 0.01 -34.30
C GLU A 483 0.79 -1.21 -33.49
N LEU A 484 0.38 -0.99 -32.25
CA LEU A 484 -0.08 -2.06 -31.36
C LEU A 484 -1.43 -2.66 -31.80
N ASN A 485 -2.35 -1.85 -32.32
CA ASN A 485 -3.60 -2.35 -32.88
C ASN A 485 -3.35 -3.24 -34.12
N GLN A 486 -2.38 -2.88 -34.97
CA GLN A 486 -1.97 -3.73 -36.09
C GLN A 486 -1.36 -5.04 -35.60
N PHE A 487 -0.54 -5.01 -34.55
CA PHE A 487 0.02 -6.21 -33.93
C PHE A 487 -1.09 -7.15 -33.43
N VAL A 488 -2.05 -6.63 -32.65
CA VAL A 488 -3.16 -7.44 -32.11
C VAL A 488 -4.09 -7.97 -33.22
N ALA A 489 -4.15 -7.29 -34.37
CA ALA A 489 -4.95 -7.71 -35.52
C ALA A 489 -4.25 -8.71 -36.46
N MET A 490 -3.00 -9.07 -36.21
CA MET A 490 -2.29 -10.03 -37.05
C MET A 490 -2.91 -11.42 -37.02
N ASP A 491 -2.90 -12.09 -38.17
CA ASP A 491 -3.19 -13.52 -38.25
C ASP A 491 -2.21 -14.30 -37.35
N ASN A 492 -2.72 -15.34 -36.69
CA ASN A 492 -1.96 -16.22 -35.79
C ASN A 492 -1.30 -15.57 -34.57
N VAL A 493 -1.55 -14.27 -34.27
CA VAL A 493 -0.94 -13.58 -33.12
C VAL A 493 -1.16 -14.31 -31.79
N GLY A 494 -2.27 -15.02 -31.61
CA GLY A 494 -2.51 -15.82 -30.43
C GLY A 494 -1.54 -17.01 -30.28
N ALA A 495 -1.23 -17.70 -31.37
CA ALA A 495 -0.33 -18.85 -31.35
C ALA A 495 1.13 -18.41 -31.26
N GLU A 496 1.51 -17.39 -32.04
CA GLU A 496 2.90 -16.96 -32.25
C GLU A 496 3.25 -15.66 -31.50
N PHE A 497 2.45 -15.29 -30.49
CA PHE A 497 2.56 -14.01 -29.76
C PHE A 497 3.98 -13.63 -29.39
N SER A 498 4.70 -14.53 -28.72
CA SER A 498 6.04 -14.22 -28.20
C SER A 498 7.07 -14.04 -29.31
N GLU A 499 6.96 -14.81 -30.40
CA GLU A 499 7.84 -14.74 -31.56
C GLU A 499 7.60 -13.43 -32.32
N LEU A 500 6.35 -13.15 -32.70
CA LEU A 500 5.96 -11.95 -33.45
C LEU A 500 6.24 -10.65 -32.67
N ALA A 501 6.12 -10.69 -31.34
CA ALA A 501 6.45 -9.54 -30.49
C ALA A 501 7.97 -9.32 -30.41
N SER A 502 8.74 -10.40 -30.30
CA SER A 502 10.21 -10.33 -30.26
C SER A 502 10.80 -9.89 -31.60
N GLU A 503 10.22 -10.30 -32.73
CA GLU A 503 10.60 -9.82 -34.07
C GLU A 503 10.43 -8.30 -34.24
N ARG A 504 9.49 -7.71 -33.50
CA ARG A 504 9.26 -6.25 -33.43
C ARG A 504 10.07 -5.55 -32.34
N GLY A 505 10.94 -6.29 -31.63
CA GLY A 505 11.80 -5.74 -30.59
C GLY A 505 11.12 -5.55 -29.23
N TYR A 506 9.93 -6.11 -29.00
CA TYR A 506 9.30 -6.06 -27.69
C TYR A 506 9.86 -7.13 -26.75
N MET A 507 10.11 -6.76 -25.50
CA MET A 507 10.50 -7.70 -24.45
C MET A 507 9.24 -8.38 -23.89
N VAL A 508 9.07 -9.67 -24.20
CA VAL A 508 7.94 -10.46 -23.74
C VAL A 508 8.25 -11.09 -22.38
N MET A 509 7.30 -10.98 -21.45
CA MET A 509 7.25 -11.70 -20.18
C MET A 509 6.33 -12.92 -20.34
N PRO A 510 6.87 -14.12 -20.59
CA PRO A 510 6.05 -15.29 -20.92
C PRO A 510 5.56 -16.02 -19.67
N ASN A 511 4.36 -16.61 -19.76
CA ASN A 511 3.82 -17.56 -18.76
C ASN A 511 3.85 -17.03 -17.31
N MET A 512 3.61 -15.73 -17.14
CA MET A 512 3.50 -15.10 -15.84
C MET A 512 2.16 -15.48 -15.20
N SER A 513 2.19 -15.78 -13.91
CA SER A 513 1.02 -16.28 -13.18
C SER A 513 0.54 -15.26 -12.16
N PHE A 514 -0.75 -14.96 -12.19
CA PHE A 514 -1.40 -13.98 -11.32
C PHE A 514 -2.68 -14.56 -10.72
N SER A 515 -2.94 -14.29 -9.44
CA SER A 515 -4.26 -14.51 -8.88
C SER A 515 -5.25 -13.55 -9.53
N ALA A 516 -6.48 -13.99 -9.78
CA ALA A 516 -7.55 -13.10 -10.25
C ALA A 516 -7.88 -11.97 -9.26
N ASN A 517 -7.39 -12.08 -8.02
CA ASN A 517 -7.53 -11.05 -7.00
C ASN A 517 -6.35 -10.06 -6.94
N ASP A 518 -5.25 -10.30 -7.66
CA ASP A 518 -4.09 -9.39 -7.66
C ASP A 518 -4.45 -8.00 -8.23
N PHE A 519 -3.83 -6.95 -7.70
CA PHE A 519 -4.12 -5.55 -8.08
C PHE A 519 -3.30 -5.05 -9.26
N SER A 520 -2.27 -5.78 -9.67
CA SER A 520 -1.40 -5.39 -10.76
C SER A 520 -0.66 -6.59 -11.35
N LEU A 521 -0.23 -6.42 -12.60
CA LEU A 521 0.77 -7.25 -13.24
C LEU A 521 2.13 -6.94 -12.61
N ALA A 522 2.56 -7.77 -11.67
CA ALA A 522 3.84 -7.65 -10.98
C ALA A 522 4.04 -6.27 -10.31
N GLN A 523 4.85 -5.37 -10.89
CA GLN A 523 5.11 -4.03 -10.36
C GLN A 523 4.51 -2.92 -11.23
N VAL A 524 3.62 -3.26 -12.17
CA VAL A 524 3.03 -2.29 -13.12
C VAL A 524 1.78 -1.67 -12.51
N PRO A 525 1.78 -0.38 -12.12
CA PRO A 525 0.60 0.26 -11.52
C PRO A 525 -0.59 0.27 -12.49
N ASN A 526 -1.82 0.34 -11.96
CA ASN A 526 -3.04 0.50 -12.75
C ASN A 526 -3.29 -0.58 -13.84
N SER A 527 -2.68 -1.77 -13.68
CA SER A 527 -2.77 -2.87 -14.67
C SER A 527 -3.76 -3.97 -14.28
N ARG A 528 -4.52 -3.81 -13.19
CA ARG A 528 -5.57 -4.75 -12.76
C ARG A 528 -6.53 -5.16 -13.87
N GLN A 529 -6.92 -4.19 -14.72
CA GLN A 529 -7.82 -4.41 -15.84
C GLN A 529 -7.37 -5.54 -16.79
N VAL A 530 -6.06 -5.81 -16.89
CA VAL A 530 -5.52 -6.91 -17.70
C VAL A 530 -5.85 -8.26 -17.07
N ILE A 531 -5.67 -8.38 -15.75
CA ILE A 531 -5.98 -9.59 -14.96
C ILE A 531 -7.48 -9.84 -14.97
N THR A 532 -8.29 -8.80 -14.70
CA THR A 532 -9.75 -8.87 -14.74
C THR A 532 -10.25 -9.34 -16.11
N TRP A 533 -9.74 -8.76 -17.21
CA TRP A 533 -10.09 -9.24 -18.55
C TRP A 533 -9.73 -10.71 -18.76
N ALA A 534 -8.49 -11.08 -18.43
CA ALA A 534 -7.98 -12.42 -18.69
C ALA A 534 -8.69 -13.50 -17.84
N ALA A 535 -9.06 -13.19 -16.60
CA ALA A 535 -9.85 -14.08 -15.73
C ALA A 535 -11.26 -14.35 -16.27
N ASN A 536 -11.81 -13.43 -17.07
CA ASN A 536 -13.14 -13.55 -17.70
C ASN A 536 -13.09 -14.06 -19.14
N GLU A 537 -11.89 -14.18 -19.72
CA GLU A 537 -11.72 -14.64 -21.10
C GLU A 537 -11.90 -16.15 -21.18
N LYS A 538 -12.69 -16.60 -22.16
CA LYS A 538 -13.01 -18.01 -22.37
C LYS A 538 -12.12 -18.65 -23.43
N LYS A 539 -11.57 -17.84 -24.33
CA LYS A 539 -10.75 -18.30 -25.44
C LYS A 539 -9.26 -18.09 -25.11
N MET A 540 -8.55 -19.19 -24.90
CA MET A 540 -7.09 -19.15 -24.74
C MET A 540 -6.43 -18.69 -26.04
N GLY A 541 -5.29 -18.01 -25.92
CA GLY A 541 -4.60 -17.36 -27.02
C GLY A 541 -5.25 -16.04 -27.48
N THR A 542 -6.31 -15.56 -26.81
CA THR A 542 -6.84 -14.23 -27.10
C THR A 542 -5.81 -13.18 -26.71
N VAL A 543 -5.56 -12.22 -27.61
CA VAL A 543 -4.62 -11.11 -27.42
C VAL A 543 -5.39 -9.80 -27.34
N ARG A 544 -5.01 -8.92 -26.42
CA ARG A 544 -5.65 -7.62 -26.25
C ARG A 544 -4.65 -6.53 -25.83
N LYS A 545 -4.87 -5.32 -26.33
CA LYS A 545 -4.19 -4.08 -25.91
C LYS A 545 -4.94 -3.39 -24.77
N PHE A 546 -4.19 -2.83 -23.85
CA PHE A 546 -4.67 -2.04 -22.71
C PHE A 546 -3.93 -0.72 -22.64
N ASP A 547 -4.68 0.32 -22.33
CA ASP A 547 -4.21 1.70 -22.35
C ASP A 547 -4.13 2.20 -20.91
N LEU A 548 -2.91 2.50 -20.50
CA LEU A 548 -2.58 3.13 -19.23
C LEU A 548 -1.98 4.51 -19.53
N THR A 549 -1.89 5.38 -18.52
CA THR A 549 -1.55 6.80 -18.69
C THR A 549 -0.28 7.03 -19.53
N ASN A 550 0.81 6.33 -19.22
CA ASN A 550 2.12 6.46 -19.87
C ASN A 550 2.61 5.14 -20.50
N LEU A 551 1.75 4.13 -20.54
CA LEU A 551 2.13 2.76 -20.89
C LEU A 551 1.02 2.09 -21.70
N ARG A 552 1.42 1.28 -22.67
CA ARG A 552 0.54 0.32 -23.32
C ARG A 552 0.96 -1.09 -22.95
N ILE A 553 -0.01 -1.93 -22.65
CA ILE A 553 0.22 -3.36 -22.37
C ILE A 553 -0.48 -4.16 -23.43
N VAL A 554 0.23 -5.10 -24.05
CA VAL A 554 -0.40 -6.12 -24.90
C VAL A 554 -0.22 -7.46 -24.23
N ALA A 555 -1.33 -8.14 -23.96
CA ALA A 555 -1.35 -9.39 -23.23
C ALA A 555 -2.09 -10.48 -24.01
N ARG A 556 -1.58 -11.71 -23.90
CA ARG A 556 -2.19 -12.95 -24.37
C ARG A 556 -2.59 -13.80 -23.16
N VAL A 557 -3.82 -14.34 -23.19
CA VAL A 557 -4.26 -15.35 -22.21
C VAL A 557 -3.65 -16.70 -22.54
N ASP A 558 -2.75 -17.20 -21.69
CA ASP A 558 -2.14 -18.52 -21.85
C ASP A 558 -3.04 -19.61 -21.26
N GLN A 559 -3.51 -19.40 -20.03
CA GLN A 559 -4.34 -20.36 -19.29
C GLN A 559 -5.16 -19.65 -18.21
N VAL A 560 -6.36 -20.15 -17.92
CA VAL A 560 -7.11 -19.79 -16.71
C VAL A 560 -7.40 -21.07 -15.93
N ILE A 561 -6.94 -21.11 -14.68
CA ILE A 561 -7.13 -22.23 -13.76
C ILE A 561 -8.19 -21.81 -12.75
N PRO A 562 -9.32 -22.53 -12.65
CA PRO A 562 -10.38 -22.16 -11.71
C PRO A 562 -9.93 -22.31 -10.26
N ALA A 563 -10.60 -21.59 -9.36
CA ALA A 563 -10.46 -21.79 -7.92
C ALA A 563 -10.81 -23.24 -7.50
N GLY A 564 -10.33 -23.66 -6.34
CA GLY A 564 -10.48 -25.01 -5.82
C GLY A 564 -9.17 -25.79 -5.87
N THR A 565 -9.21 -27.09 -6.17
CA THR A 565 -7.98 -27.89 -6.17
C THR A 565 -7.09 -27.53 -7.37
N THR A 566 -5.86 -27.10 -7.07
CA THR A 566 -4.82 -26.83 -8.06
C THR A 566 -4.52 -28.09 -8.86
N PRO A 567 -4.51 -28.05 -10.21
CA PRO A 567 -4.15 -29.21 -11.02
C PRO A 567 -2.74 -29.71 -10.72
N LEU A 568 -2.54 -31.04 -10.78
CA LEU A 568 -1.25 -31.66 -10.53
C LEU A 568 -0.14 -31.10 -11.42
N SER A 569 -0.44 -30.71 -12.66
CA SER A 569 0.55 -30.11 -13.58
C SER A 569 1.23 -28.89 -13.00
N GLU A 570 0.51 -28.07 -12.25
CA GLU A 570 1.01 -26.81 -11.68
C GLU A 570 1.95 -27.00 -10.50
N VAL A 571 1.71 -28.05 -9.72
CA VAL A 571 2.46 -28.34 -8.48
C VAL A 571 3.43 -29.50 -8.64
N SER A 572 3.41 -30.18 -9.79
CA SER A 572 4.18 -31.40 -10.06
C SER A 572 5.68 -31.21 -9.87
N GLU A 573 6.25 -30.12 -10.38
CA GLU A 573 7.68 -29.84 -10.26
C GLU A 573 8.07 -29.48 -8.83
N SER A 574 7.23 -28.71 -8.11
CA SER A 574 7.45 -28.43 -6.68
C SER A 574 7.44 -29.72 -5.84
N ILE A 575 6.44 -30.58 -6.07
CA ILE A 575 6.35 -31.90 -5.42
C ILE A 575 7.55 -32.76 -5.79
N ARG A 576 7.96 -32.77 -7.06
CA ARG A 576 9.14 -33.51 -7.53
C ARG A 576 10.38 -33.09 -6.76
N MET A 577 10.64 -31.79 -6.63
CA MET A 577 11.79 -31.27 -5.90
C MET A 577 11.77 -31.69 -4.42
N GLN A 578 10.60 -31.64 -3.77
CA GLN A 578 10.44 -32.12 -2.39
C GLN A 578 10.76 -33.62 -2.25
N LEU A 579 10.25 -34.44 -3.18
CA LEU A 579 10.49 -35.89 -3.17
C LEU A 579 11.95 -36.24 -3.52
N ILE A 580 12.60 -35.49 -4.41
CA ILE A 580 14.03 -35.62 -4.70
C ILE A 580 14.82 -35.39 -3.42
N ASN A 581 14.58 -34.28 -2.70
CA ASN A 581 15.26 -34.00 -1.44
C ASN A 581 15.02 -35.09 -0.39
N GLN A 582 13.80 -35.62 -0.30
CA GLN A 582 13.51 -36.73 0.60
C GLN A 582 14.33 -37.98 0.27
N LYS A 583 14.38 -38.39 -1.00
CA LYS A 583 15.15 -39.57 -1.41
C LYS A 583 16.65 -39.36 -1.32
N LYS A 584 17.16 -38.16 -1.59
CA LYS A 584 18.56 -37.79 -1.34
C LYS A 584 18.89 -37.91 0.14
N ALA A 585 18.00 -37.47 1.03
CA ALA A 585 18.17 -37.67 2.46
C ALA A 585 18.25 -39.16 2.83
N GLU A 586 17.34 -39.98 2.29
CA GLU A 586 17.34 -41.44 2.51
C GLU A 586 18.65 -42.09 2.01
N HIS A 587 19.13 -41.71 0.83
CA HIS A 587 20.40 -42.18 0.27
C HIS A 587 21.58 -41.82 1.17
N ILE A 588 21.74 -40.54 1.50
CA ILE A 588 22.83 -40.07 2.37
C ILE A 588 22.77 -40.77 3.73
N ILE A 589 21.58 -40.89 4.33
CA ILE A 589 21.40 -41.57 5.62
C ILE A 589 21.85 -43.03 5.54
N ASN A 590 21.53 -43.74 4.46
CA ASN A 590 21.92 -45.14 4.29
C ASN A 590 23.43 -45.29 4.11
N ASP A 591 24.07 -44.50 3.24
CA ASP A 591 25.53 -44.53 3.01
C ASP A 591 26.30 -44.29 4.31
N LEU A 592 25.85 -43.31 5.08
CA LEU A 592 26.46 -42.94 6.35
C LEU A 592 26.28 -44.01 7.43
N LYS A 593 25.13 -44.70 7.45
CA LYS A 593 24.89 -45.84 8.35
C LYS A 593 25.74 -47.05 7.98
N GLU A 594 25.88 -47.35 6.69
CA GLU A 594 26.72 -48.47 6.20
C GLU A 594 28.21 -48.26 6.53
N SER A 595 28.63 -47.00 6.63
CA SER A 595 29.99 -46.62 6.99
C SER A 595 30.36 -46.90 8.46
N ASN A 596 29.39 -47.26 9.32
CA ASN A 596 29.59 -47.61 10.74
C ASN A 596 30.46 -46.60 11.54
N LEU A 597 30.23 -45.30 11.29
CA LEU A 597 31.02 -44.22 11.87
C LEU A 597 30.57 -43.91 13.31
N SER A 598 31.52 -43.57 14.18
CA SER A 598 31.26 -43.35 15.61
C SER A 598 31.68 -41.97 16.15
N SER A 599 32.30 -41.11 15.35
CA SER A 599 32.69 -39.74 15.75
C SER A 599 32.26 -38.71 14.71
N ILE A 600 32.02 -37.47 15.15
CA ILE A 600 31.67 -36.38 14.23
C ILE A 600 32.75 -36.15 13.18
N ASP A 601 34.03 -36.16 13.53
CA ASP A 601 35.10 -35.95 12.56
C ASP A 601 35.12 -37.02 11.45
N ALA A 602 34.78 -38.26 11.81
CA ALA A 602 34.66 -39.33 10.83
C ALA A 602 33.45 -39.11 9.90
N TYR A 603 32.31 -38.68 10.45
CA TYR A 603 31.16 -38.26 9.64
C TYR A 603 31.51 -37.08 8.73
N ALA A 604 32.14 -36.03 9.27
CA ALA A 604 32.54 -34.85 8.53
C ALA A 604 33.46 -35.20 7.36
N SER A 605 34.46 -36.05 7.60
CA SER A 605 35.37 -36.53 6.55
C SER A 605 34.65 -37.30 5.44
N VAL A 606 33.71 -38.20 5.77
CA VAL A 606 32.95 -38.97 4.76
C VAL A 606 31.97 -38.07 3.99
N MET A 607 31.35 -37.12 4.70
CA MET A 607 30.47 -36.11 4.12
C MET A 607 31.20 -35.06 3.27
N ASN A 608 32.54 -35.06 3.26
CA ASN A 608 33.39 -34.01 2.68
C ASN A 608 33.03 -32.61 3.19
N THR A 609 32.79 -32.50 4.49
CA THR A 609 32.50 -31.26 5.18
C THR A 609 33.43 -31.11 6.38
N THR A 610 33.36 -29.97 7.06
CA THR A 610 34.05 -29.74 8.32
C THR A 610 33.05 -29.78 9.47
N ALA A 611 33.48 -30.32 10.61
CA ALA A 611 32.73 -30.17 11.84
C ALA A 611 32.68 -28.68 12.22
N ASP A 612 31.48 -28.15 12.44
CA ASP A 612 31.27 -26.75 12.84
C ASP A 612 30.54 -26.70 14.19
N THR A 613 30.74 -25.62 14.94
CA THR A 613 30.11 -25.44 16.25
C THR A 613 29.00 -24.41 16.16
N VAL A 614 27.79 -24.82 16.52
CA VAL A 614 26.68 -23.89 16.76
C VAL A 614 26.46 -23.74 18.26
N GLN A 615 26.24 -22.50 18.68
CA GLN A 615 26.15 -22.15 20.09
C GLN A 615 24.75 -21.65 20.44
N PHE A 616 24.42 -21.75 21.73
CA PHE A 616 23.17 -21.21 22.30
C PHE A 616 21.89 -21.71 21.61
N VAL A 617 21.87 -22.98 21.21
CA VAL A 617 20.68 -23.59 20.60
C VAL A 617 19.86 -24.27 21.68
N ASN A 618 18.58 -23.94 21.78
CA ASN A 618 17.62 -24.56 22.69
C ASN A 618 16.39 -25.06 21.91
N PHE A 619 15.41 -25.64 22.60
CA PHE A 619 14.25 -26.23 21.92
C PHE A 619 13.42 -25.19 21.14
N ASN A 620 13.44 -23.94 21.60
CA ASN A 620 12.61 -22.85 21.11
C ASN A 620 13.33 -21.96 20.09
N THR A 621 14.60 -22.23 19.79
CA THR A 621 15.40 -21.45 18.83
C THR A 621 14.75 -21.47 17.45
N ARG A 622 14.21 -20.34 16.99
CA ARG A 622 13.55 -20.24 15.68
C ARG A 622 14.53 -20.22 14.52
N ASN A 623 15.73 -19.68 14.71
CA ASN A 623 16.71 -19.53 13.66
C ASN A 623 18.10 -19.78 14.27
N ILE A 624 18.80 -20.79 13.77
CA ILE A 624 20.15 -21.14 14.25
C ILE A 624 21.15 -20.33 13.43
N THR A 625 21.98 -19.54 14.11
CA THR A 625 23.01 -18.71 13.46
C THR A 625 23.91 -19.56 12.55
N GLY A 626 24.10 -19.13 11.31
CA GLY A 626 24.91 -19.82 10.31
C GLY A 626 24.22 -20.99 9.59
N ILE A 627 23.06 -21.47 10.08
CA ILE A 627 22.35 -22.62 9.50
C ILE A 627 20.96 -22.24 8.98
N GLY A 628 20.17 -21.51 9.78
CA GLY A 628 18.78 -21.20 9.47
C GLY A 628 17.76 -21.99 10.30
N PHE A 629 16.61 -22.28 9.70
CA PHE A 629 15.50 -23.00 10.33
C PHE A 629 15.67 -24.53 10.21
N GLU A 630 16.14 -25.18 11.27
CA GLU A 630 16.32 -26.64 11.34
C GLU A 630 15.75 -27.22 12.65
N PRO A 631 14.42 -27.47 12.73
CA PRO A 631 13.75 -27.91 13.96
C PRO A 631 14.27 -29.22 14.56
N MET A 632 14.89 -30.09 13.77
CA MET A 632 15.45 -31.34 14.30
C MET A 632 16.66 -31.06 15.23
N LEU A 633 17.43 -30.00 14.97
CA LEU A 633 18.57 -29.60 15.81
C LEU A 633 18.09 -29.08 17.17
N ASN A 634 16.91 -28.46 17.23
CA ASN A 634 16.28 -28.07 18.49
C ASN A 634 15.92 -29.27 19.37
N ALA A 635 15.51 -30.39 18.76
CA ALA A 635 15.26 -31.62 19.52
C ALA A 635 16.58 -32.26 20.00
N VAL A 636 17.63 -32.23 19.16
CA VAL A 636 18.97 -32.71 19.55
C VAL A 636 19.52 -31.88 20.71
N SER A 637 19.45 -30.55 20.62
CA SER A 637 19.98 -29.65 21.66
C SER A 637 19.36 -29.91 23.03
N ALA A 638 18.05 -30.15 23.08
CA ALA A 638 17.32 -30.43 24.30
C ALA A 638 17.56 -31.84 24.86
N PHE A 639 17.50 -32.88 24.02
CA PHE A 639 17.32 -34.26 24.49
C PHE A 639 18.51 -35.19 24.27
N ALA A 640 19.49 -34.82 23.45
CA ALA A 640 20.65 -35.68 23.24
C ALA A 640 21.53 -35.76 24.51
N PRO A 641 22.11 -36.93 24.83
CA PRO A 641 23.14 -37.02 25.86
C PRO A 641 24.39 -36.22 25.48
N LEU A 642 25.08 -35.65 26.48
CA LEU A 642 26.34 -34.96 26.25
C LEU A 642 27.38 -35.91 25.64
N HIS A 643 28.21 -35.38 24.76
CA HIS A 643 29.31 -36.09 24.11
C HIS A 643 28.88 -37.37 23.39
N THR A 644 27.63 -37.42 22.92
CA THR A 644 27.07 -38.53 22.17
C THR A 644 26.65 -38.04 20.79
N VAL A 645 27.18 -38.70 19.77
CA VAL A 645 26.84 -38.43 18.38
C VAL A 645 25.42 -38.91 18.09
N VAL A 646 24.58 -38.01 17.59
CA VAL A 646 23.19 -38.25 17.18
C VAL A 646 23.07 -38.05 15.67
N GLY A 647 22.43 -39.01 15.01
CA GLY A 647 22.21 -39.01 13.57
C GLY A 647 22.80 -40.24 12.89
N PRO A 648 22.83 -40.27 11.55
CA PRO A 648 22.38 -39.21 10.62
C PRO A 648 20.86 -38.97 10.65
N VAL A 649 20.43 -37.69 10.65
CA VAL A 649 19.01 -37.26 10.67
C VAL A 649 18.70 -36.34 9.48
N LYS A 650 17.52 -36.51 8.88
CA LYS A 650 17.03 -35.65 7.79
C LYS A 650 16.72 -34.23 8.30
N GLY A 651 17.22 -33.23 7.58
CA GLY A 651 16.86 -31.82 7.74
C GLY A 651 16.26 -31.16 6.52
N ASN A 652 16.07 -29.84 6.61
CA ASN A 652 15.52 -29.04 5.54
C ASN A 652 16.56 -28.84 4.42
N MET A 653 17.82 -28.60 4.76
CA MET A 653 18.89 -28.32 3.79
C MET A 653 19.81 -29.51 3.46
N GLY A 654 19.80 -30.55 4.30
CA GLY A 654 20.70 -31.69 4.18
C GLY A 654 20.48 -32.74 5.26
N VAL A 655 21.40 -33.70 5.34
CA VAL A 655 21.45 -34.68 6.43
C VAL A 655 22.50 -34.22 7.44
N TYR A 656 22.09 -34.18 8.71
CA TYR A 656 22.91 -33.71 9.82
C TYR A 656 23.33 -34.87 10.72
N VAL A 657 24.53 -34.73 11.27
CA VAL A 657 24.99 -35.45 12.45
C VAL A 657 25.42 -34.40 13.46
N ALA A 658 25.04 -34.57 14.71
CA ALA A 658 25.24 -33.57 15.75
C ALA A 658 25.64 -34.23 17.07
N GLU A 659 26.44 -33.53 17.86
CA GLU A 659 26.88 -33.92 19.19
C GLU A 659 26.72 -32.71 20.10
N VAL A 660 26.04 -32.89 21.22
CA VAL A 660 25.95 -31.83 22.22
C VAL A 660 27.24 -31.84 23.04
N ALA A 661 28.08 -30.82 22.82
CA ALA A 661 29.34 -30.66 23.52
C ALA A 661 29.10 -30.18 24.95
N THR A 662 28.26 -29.16 25.12
CA THR A 662 27.89 -28.66 26.45
C THR A 662 26.43 -28.26 26.48
N ARG A 663 25.81 -28.37 27.65
CA ARG A 663 24.50 -27.81 27.93
C ARG A 663 24.61 -26.89 29.14
N THR A 664 24.25 -25.63 28.97
CA THR A 664 24.23 -24.61 30.00
C THR A 664 22.79 -24.21 30.29
N GLU A 665 22.47 -24.10 31.58
CA GLU A 665 21.20 -23.51 32.00
C GLU A 665 21.25 -21.98 31.89
N GLY A 666 20.15 -21.41 31.42
CA GLY A 666 19.93 -19.97 31.42
C GLY A 666 19.80 -19.42 32.83
N THR A 667 19.88 -18.09 32.94
CA THR A 667 19.85 -17.40 34.24
C THR A 667 18.46 -16.87 34.61
N GLU A 668 17.46 -17.05 33.74
CA GLU A 668 16.12 -16.55 34.00
C GLU A 668 15.44 -17.38 35.09
N SER A 669 14.59 -16.74 35.88
CA SER A 669 13.80 -17.40 36.91
C SER A 669 12.41 -17.73 36.38
N TYR A 670 11.95 -18.97 36.61
CA TYR A 670 10.61 -19.37 36.20
C TYR A 670 9.53 -18.59 36.95
N ASN A 671 8.70 -17.88 36.19
CA ASN A 671 7.46 -17.28 36.66
C ASN A 671 6.29 -17.95 35.94
N ALA A 672 5.53 -18.77 36.66
CA ALA A 672 4.45 -19.57 36.09
C ALA A 672 3.36 -18.71 35.44
N GLU A 673 2.99 -17.59 36.07
CA GLU A 673 1.92 -16.72 35.57
C GLU A 673 2.36 -15.99 34.30
N GLU A 674 3.58 -15.47 34.28
CA GLU A 674 4.15 -14.79 33.12
C GLU A 674 4.33 -15.75 31.93
N GLN A 675 4.88 -16.95 32.17
CA GLN A 675 5.09 -17.93 31.11
C GLN A 675 3.77 -18.41 30.49
N LYS A 676 2.75 -18.67 31.34
CA LYS A 676 1.42 -19.03 30.86
C LYS A 676 0.80 -17.91 30.05
N LEU A 677 0.88 -16.67 30.54
CA LEU A 677 0.33 -15.50 29.85
C LEU A 677 0.98 -15.32 28.46
N GLU A 678 2.30 -15.44 28.36
CA GLU A 678 3.02 -15.36 27.09
C GLU A 678 2.55 -16.44 26.10
N MET A 679 2.50 -17.71 26.55
CA MET A 679 2.07 -18.83 25.72
C MET A 679 0.60 -18.73 25.32
N MET A 680 -0.26 -18.28 26.23
CA MET A 680 -1.68 -18.03 25.95
C MET A 680 -1.86 -16.92 24.93
N ASN A 681 -1.11 -15.81 25.02
CA ASN A 681 -1.16 -14.71 24.05
C ASN A 681 -0.69 -15.18 22.66
N ASN A 682 0.41 -15.94 22.60
CA ASN A 682 0.90 -16.53 21.35
C ASN A 682 -0.13 -17.49 20.73
N ASN A 683 -0.78 -18.32 21.55
CA ASN A 683 -1.86 -19.20 21.10
C ASN A 683 -3.10 -18.43 20.66
N ALA A 684 -3.49 -17.36 21.37
CA ALA A 684 -4.63 -16.53 21.03
C ALA A 684 -4.47 -15.89 19.65
N TYR A 685 -3.29 -15.32 19.36
CA TYR A 685 -2.98 -14.78 18.04
C TYR A 685 -3.06 -15.86 16.94
N ARG A 686 -2.46 -17.03 17.17
CA ARG A 686 -2.51 -18.15 16.22
C ARG A 686 -3.94 -18.63 15.97
N LEU A 687 -4.73 -18.80 17.03
CA LEU A 687 -6.13 -19.21 16.96
C LEU A 687 -6.98 -18.16 16.25
N GLN A 688 -6.73 -16.87 16.47
CA GLN A 688 -7.41 -15.80 15.75
C GLN A 688 -7.22 -15.94 14.25
N MET A 689 -5.97 -16.06 13.79
CA MET A 689 -5.67 -16.20 12.35
C MET A 689 -6.21 -17.50 11.76
N GLN A 690 -5.99 -18.63 12.45
CA GLN A 690 -6.42 -19.94 11.96
C GLN A 690 -7.93 -20.13 12.00
N SER A 691 -8.63 -19.54 12.96
CA SER A 691 -10.08 -19.72 13.10
C SER A 691 -10.84 -19.18 11.90
N ILE A 692 -10.48 -17.98 11.42
CA ILE A 692 -11.08 -17.39 10.23
C ILE A 692 -10.81 -18.26 9.01
N GLU A 693 -9.58 -18.75 8.84
CA GLU A 693 -9.24 -19.62 7.72
C GLU A 693 -10.00 -20.96 7.77
N VAL A 694 -10.11 -21.57 8.95
CA VAL A 694 -10.91 -22.78 9.15
C VAL A 694 -12.39 -22.51 8.86
N LEU A 695 -12.93 -21.37 9.27
CA LEU A 695 -14.32 -20.98 8.97
C LEU A 695 -14.52 -20.78 7.48
N LYS A 696 -13.60 -20.09 6.78
CA LYS A 696 -13.60 -19.96 5.31
C LYS A 696 -13.64 -21.35 4.66
N ASN A 697 -12.81 -22.27 5.13
CA ASN A 697 -12.71 -23.63 4.59
C ASN A 697 -13.96 -24.48 4.83
N ARG A 698 -14.60 -24.34 5.99
CA ARG A 698 -15.75 -25.15 6.41
C ARG A 698 -17.08 -24.61 5.90
N LEU A 699 -17.24 -23.29 5.88
CA LEU A 699 -18.49 -22.62 5.52
C LEU A 699 -18.53 -22.22 4.05
N GLY A 700 -17.36 -22.12 3.41
CA GLY A 700 -17.21 -21.79 2.01
C GLY A 700 -17.29 -20.28 1.76
N VAL A 701 -16.33 -19.79 0.97
CA VAL A 701 -16.32 -18.44 0.41
C VAL A 701 -16.09 -18.58 -1.10
N GLU A 702 -17.01 -18.05 -1.90
CA GLU A 702 -16.84 -17.98 -3.34
C GLU A 702 -16.59 -16.52 -3.73
N ASP A 703 -15.34 -16.18 -4.02
CA ASP A 703 -15.00 -14.85 -4.52
C ASP A 703 -15.22 -14.77 -6.04
N ASN A 704 -16.16 -13.94 -6.47
CA ASN A 704 -16.46 -13.69 -7.87
C ASN A 704 -16.16 -12.22 -8.26
N ARG A 705 -15.48 -11.45 -7.40
CA ARG A 705 -15.27 -10.00 -7.62
C ARG A 705 -14.48 -9.72 -8.88
N PHE A 706 -13.53 -10.60 -9.22
CA PHE A 706 -12.78 -10.56 -10.47
C PHE A 706 -13.67 -10.56 -11.74
N ARG A 707 -14.95 -10.92 -11.65
CA ARG A 707 -15.89 -10.85 -12.77
C ARG A 707 -16.46 -9.46 -13.02
N PHE A 708 -16.34 -8.57 -12.04
CA PHE A 708 -17.02 -7.27 -12.02
C PHE A 708 -16.06 -6.09 -11.77
N PHE A 709 -14.97 -6.31 -11.03
CA PHE A 709 -14.08 -5.27 -10.48
C PHE A 709 -12.60 -5.47 -10.78
#